data_AF-A0ABD1YIT8-F1
#
_entry.id   AF-A0ABD1YIT8-F1
#
_cell.length_a   1.000
_cell.length_b   1.000
_cell.length_c   1.000
_cell.angle_alpha   90.00
_cell.angle_beta   90.00
_cell.angle_gamma   90.00
#
_symmetry.space_group_name_H-M   'P 1'
#
loop_
_entity.id
_entity.type
_entity.pdbx_description
1 polymer ?
#
loop_
_entity_poly.entity_id
_entity_poly.type
_entity_poly.pdbx_seq_one_letter_code
_entity_poly.pdbx_strand_id
1 'polypeptide(L)'
;MSVFAKFFCCVGGAGGDGYDKKGNTWRIFSLKELHAATNNFNYDNKLGEGGFGSVYWGQLWDGSQIAVKRLKVWSTKAEMEFAVEVEILGRVRHKNLLSLRGYCAEGQERLIVYDYMSNLSLLSHLHGQYAGESLLDWRKRMNIAIGSAEGLSYLHHHATPHIIHRDVKASNVLLDSNFNAQVADFGFAKLIPEGATHVTTRVKGTLGYLAPEYAMWGKVSESCDVYSFGILLLELISGKKPIEKLGPGIKRTIVEWAAPLVFHGKLNELVDPRLNGRFEDKELRRVVKVATMCAQNTPENRPTMVEVVEMLKGEDNAANNRDMKLDTALRHVRASKRRGSSNAVNGGFNSRIVKINAELSGKNDYPPSSRSSRPRRSTQAKEYYFTQESETATSAARPFSQELVPGILGIGAVLGVGFVIFKMLKNRGSGTSVGALSTLPGIGGIGGEKKLRRESAAKLNEFSRELRTFREVDLSGKSFGDEGFIFLAEGLAFNGSAESVDFSANGITAEGIKALTQVIPTNTFMKTFNLSGNNIGDEGAQILATLLENNQGIQKLQLNSNNIGDEGAKALAELLKKNSHITTLELNNNSIDYGGFAAFGDALIANKTLRSLYLNGNYGGALGAAAFAKGLEENKTLREVHLHGNQIGNEGVRTLMGGLMSHRGKVTSVDIGNNSIGPQGAFHIAEFIKKSKSLMWLNVYMNDIGDQGAEKIGEALKRTKTLSTIDLGGNNIGPIGTSHIANAIKENVSITTLEFSYNPIGPDGAKVLSDTLKFHGNIETLKLGWCQIGVKGAEHFADCLQYNSTISTLDLRANGLGDDGATAFARSLRVVNETLTTLDLGFNEIRDKGAFALAQALKANGEAAVSTLNLTSNFFTKYGQVALTEAKDHVSEMNDGKEVNIYF
;
A
#
# COMPACT_ATOMS: atom_id res chain seq x y z
N MET A 1 14.25 -25.41 -10.70
CA MET A 1 15.38 -25.97 -9.93
C MET A 1 16.52 -24.97 -9.60
N SER A 2 16.65 -23.80 -10.26
CA SER A 2 17.79 -22.89 -10.02
C SER A 2 17.67 -21.96 -8.80
N VAL A 3 16.47 -21.71 -8.26
CA VAL A 3 16.28 -20.89 -7.04
C VAL A 3 16.80 -21.63 -5.79
N PHE A 4 16.70 -22.95 -5.72
CA PHE A 4 17.05 -23.71 -4.50
C PHE A 4 18.54 -24.03 -4.33
N ALA A 5 19.33 -24.07 -5.40
CA ALA A 5 20.72 -24.51 -5.33
C ALA A 5 21.68 -23.51 -4.66
N LYS A 6 21.37 -22.21 -4.69
CA LYS A 6 22.19 -21.16 -4.04
C LYS A 6 21.76 -20.84 -2.60
N PHE A 7 20.54 -21.17 -2.19
CA PHE A 7 20.03 -20.87 -0.84
C PHE A 7 20.66 -21.73 0.27
N PHE A 8 21.29 -22.87 -0.05
CA PHE A 8 21.89 -23.80 0.93
C PHE A 8 23.42 -23.99 0.82
N CYS A 9 24.12 -23.25 -0.04
CA CYS A 9 25.56 -23.42 -0.25
C CYS A 9 26.48 -23.01 0.92
N CYS A 10 25.94 -22.59 2.08
CA CYS A 10 26.76 -22.34 3.28
C CYS A 10 26.74 -23.48 4.32
N VAL A 11 26.11 -24.64 4.06
CA VAL A 11 26.13 -25.79 5.01
C VAL A 11 26.42 -27.15 4.35
N GLY A 12 26.81 -27.22 3.08
CA GLY A 12 27.09 -28.52 2.45
C GLY A 12 28.17 -28.46 1.37
N GLY A 13 29.42 -28.68 1.77
CA GLY A 13 30.53 -28.92 0.85
C GLY A 13 31.48 -29.98 1.40
N ALA A 14 31.34 -31.21 0.90
CA ALA A 14 32.40 -32.17 0.56
C ALA A 14 31.81 -33.60 0.54
N GLY A 15 32.05 -34.34 -0.54
CA GLY A 15 31.73 -35.76 -0.64
C GLY A 15 32.68 -36.65 0.16
N GLY A 16 32.27 -37.91 0.35
CA GLY A 16 33.13 -39.02 0.73
C GLY A 16 33.15 -39.36 2.22
N ASP A 17 32.57 -40.51 2.53
CA ASP A 17 32.78 -41.39 3.69
C ASP A 17 32.36 -40.92 5.10
N GLY A 18 31.61 -41.82 5.74
CA GLY A 18 30.80 -41.53 6.92
C GLY A 18 31.60 -41.16 8.15
N TYR A 19 31.16 -40.10 8.83
CA TYR A 19 31.23 -39.89 10.27
C TYR A 19 30.15 -38.89 10.69
N ASP A 20 29.33 -39.27 11.67
CA ASP A 20 28.27 -38.49 12.31
C ASP A 20 28.72 -37.07 12.74
N LYS A 21 28.05 -36.03 12.23
CA LYS A 21 28.11 -34.66 12.75
C LYS A 21 26.72 -34.01 12.75
N LYS A 22 26.08 -34.05 13.93
CA LYS A 22 24.93 -33.25 14.43
C LYS A 22 24.02 -32.61 13.36
N GLY A 23 23.02 -33.42 12.99
CA GLY A 23 21.95 -33.26 11.99
C GLY A 23 21.30 -31.88 11.75
N ASN A 24 21.13 -31.56 10.48
CA ASN A 24 20.02 -30.73 10.01
C ASN A 24 18.69 -31.39 10.45
N THR A 25 17.80 -30.64 11.11
CA THR A 25 16.54 -31.17 11.69
C THR A 25 15.38 -31.25 10.71
N TRP A 26 15.58 -30.85 9.46
CA TRP A 26 14.57 -30.89 8.42
C TRP A 26 15.19 -31.46 7.14
N ARG A 27 14.38 -32.12 6.30
CA ARG A 27 14.85 -32.78 5.08
C ARG A 27 14.03 -32.40 3.85
N ILE A 28 14.54 -32.73 2.67
CA ILE A 28 13.76 -32.64 1.42
C ILE A 28 13.02 -33.98 1.27
N PHE A 29 11.70 -33.91 1.18
CA PHE A 29 10.84 -35.05 0.90
C PHE A 29 10.63 -35.20 -0.60
N SER A 30 10.53 -36.44 -1.08
CA SER A 30 10.09 -36.67 -2.46
C SER A 30 8.57 -36.57 -2.56
N LEU A 31 8.05 -36.17 -3.73
CA LEU A 31 6.60 -36.13 -3.94
C LEU A 31 5.97 -37.52 -3.79
N LYS A 32 6.68 -38.56 -4.25
CA LYS A 32 6.26 -39.96 -4.10
C LYS A 32 6.10 -40.38 -2.64
N GLU A 33 7.02 -39.95 -1.78
CA GLU A 33 6.96 -40.24 -0.35
C GLU A 33 5.76 -39.54 0.30
N LEU A 34 5.51 -38.27 -0.02
CA LEU A 34 4.37 -37.54 0.54
C LEU A 34 3.03 -38.04 -0.02
N HIS A 35 2.99 -38.51 -1.27
CA HIS A 35 1.83 -39.25 -1.79
C HIS A 35 1.57 -40.52 -0.98
N ALA A 36 2.59 -41.33 -0.70
CA ALA A 36 2.41 -42.53 0.11
C ALA A 36 1.95 -42.18 1.53
N ALA A 37 2.58 -41.20 2.17
CA ALA A 37 2.28 -40.80 3.54
C ALA A 37 0.87 -40.23 3.73
N THR A 38 0.34 -39.52 2.73
CA THR A 38 -0.98 -38.87 2.79
C THR A 38 -2.09 -39.68 2.14
N ASN A 39 -1.80 -40.91 1.69
CA ASN A 39 -2.70 -41.72 0.87
C ASN A 39 -3.19 -40.97 -0.38
N ASN A 40 -2.25 -40.44 -1.15
CA ASN A 40 -2.47 -39.62 -2.35
C ASN A 40 -3.31 -38.36 -2.08
N PHE A 41 -3.01 -37.64 -0.99
CA PHE A 41 -3.76 -36.47 -0.54
C PHE A 41 -5.27 -36.75 -0.43
N ASN A 42 -5.63 -37.91 0.14
CA ASN A 42 -7.02 -38.30 0.32
C ASN A 42 -7.79 -37.21 1.08
N TYR A 43 -9.01 -36.93 0.63
CA TYR A 43 -9.90 -35.97 1.26
C TYR A 43 -10.19 -36.31 2.73
N ASP A 44 -10.26 -37.60 3.08
CA ASP A 44 -10.48 -38.05 4.46
C ASP A 44 -9.32 -37.68 5.40
N ASN A 45 -8.12 -37.49 4.85
CA ASN A 45 -6.93 -37.06 5.60
C ASN A 45 -6.82 -35.54 5.67
N LYS A 46 -7.77 -34.77 5.16
CA LYS A 46 -7.68 -33.31 5.11
C LYS A 46 -7.96 -32.70 6.48
N LEU A 47 -6.96 -32.07 7.06
CA LEU A 47 -7.02 -31.39 8.35
C LEU A 47 -7.64 -30.00 8.26
N GLY A 48 -7.52 -29.33 7.12
CA GLY A 48 -8.07 -28.00 6.92
C GLY A 48 -7.74 -27.42 5.55
N GLU A 49 -8.42 -26.33 5.21
CA GLU A 49 -8.22 -25.60 3.95
C GLU A 49 -8.39 -24.10 4.18
N GLY A 50 -7.45 -23.31 3.67
CA GLY A 50 -7.48 -21.84 3.80
C GLY A 50 -7.04 -21.14 2.51
N GLY A 51 -6.76 -19.84 2.61
CA GLY A 51 -6.21 -19.03 1.51
C GLY A 51 -4.81 -19.45 1.06
N PHE A 52 -4.11 -20.22 1.89
CA PHE A 52 -2.72 -20.68 1.69
C PHE A 52 -2.61 -22.13 1.24
N GLY A 53 -3.71 -22.80 0.91
CA GLY A 53 -3.68 -24.21 0.50
C GLY A 53 -4.51 -25.14 1.37
N SER A 54 -4.32 -26.43 1.15
CA SER A 54 -4.94 -27.54 1.89
C SER A 54 -3.90 -28.23 2.75
N VAL A 55 -4.25 -28.57 3.98
CA VAL A 55 -3.36 -29.31 4.90
C VAL A 55 -3.90 -30.72 5.06
N TYR A 56 -3.01 -31.70 4.89
CA TYR A 56 -3.33 -33.13 4.99
C TYR A 56 -2.56 -33.75 6.13
N TRP A 57 -3.21 -34.63 6.88
CA TRP A 57 -2.56 -35.57 7.76
C TRP A 57 -1.84 -36.62 6.92
N GLY A 58 -0.70 -37.07 7.40
CA GLY A 58 -0.03 -38.23 6.83
C GLY A 58 0.79 -38.95 7.88
N GLN A 59 1.18 -40.18 7.55
CA GLN A 59 2.08 -40.98 8.36
C GLN A 59 3.29 -41.40 7.52
N LEU A 60 4.48 -41.06 8.00
CA LEU A 60 5.72 -41.50 7.37
C LEU A 60 5.98 -42.99 7.68
N TRP A 61 6.91 -43.59 6.93
CA TRP A 61 7.26 -45.02 7.05
C TRP A 61 7.79 -45.41 8.44
N ASP A 62 8.33 -44.45 9.19
CA ASP A 62 8.83 -44.62 10.55
C ASP A 62 7.72 -44.52 11.61
N GLY A 63 6.46 -44.34 11.18
CA GLY A 63 5.30 -44.15 12.05
C GLY A 63 5.06 -42.70 12.48
N SER A 64 5.95 -41.76 12.17
CA SER A 64 5.81 -40.34 12.49
C SER A 64 4.56 -39.75 11.84
N GLN A 65 3.71 -39.11 12.64
CA GLN A 65 2.55 -38.37 12.14
C GLN A 65 2.97 -36.96 11.72
N ILE A 66 2.54 -36.55 10.52
CA ILE A 66 2.92 -35.28 9.90
C ILE A 66 1.70 -34.52 9.40
N ALA A 67 1.84 -33.20 9.31
CA ALA A 67 0.92 -32.33 8.59
C ALA A 67 1.60 -31.82 7.31
N VAL A 68 0.98 -32.05 6.16
CA VAL A 68 1.48 -31.67 4.83
C VAL A 68 0.63 -30.55 4.28
N LYS A 69 1.16 -29.31 4.26
CA LYS A 69 0.52 -28.15 3.66
C LYS A 69 0.84 -28.12 2.17
N ARG A 70 -0.19 -28.28 1.33
CA ARG A 70 -0.13 -28.23 -0.13
C ARG A 70 -0.72 -26.94 -0.66
N LEU A 71 0.08 -26.16 -1.36
CA LEU A 71 -0.35 -24.90 -1.97
C LEU A 71 -1.27 -25.17 -3.18
N LYS A 72 -2.39 -24.44 -3.25
CA LYS A 72 -3.54 -24.74 -4.14
C LYS A 72 -3.30 -24.51 -5.64
N VAL A 73 -2.48 -23.52 -6.00
CA VAL A 73 -2.26 -23.09 -7.39
C VAL A 73 -0.85 -22.50 -7.51
N TRP A 74 -0.11 -22.94 -8.52
CA TRP A 74 1.16 -22.31 -8.87
C TRP A 74 0.94 -20.85 -9.27
N SER A 75 1.46 -19.93 -8.46
CA SER A 75 1.47 -18.50 -8.74
C SER A 75 2.72 -17.89 -8.10
N THR A 76 3.17 -16.75 -8.61
CA THR A 76 4.33 -16.03 -8.05
C THR A 76 4.11 -15.67 -6.58
N LYS A 77 2.86 -15.42 -6.17
CA LYS A 77 2.47 -15.17 -4.78
C LYS A 77 2.67 -16.42 -3.90
N ALA A 78 2.16 -17.57 -4.36
CA ALA A 78 2.28 -18.83 -3.62
C ALA A 78 3.75 -19.31 -3.52
N GLU A 79 4.55 -19.10 -4.57
CA GLU A 79 5.99 -19.42 -4.57
C GLU A 79 6.74 -18.57 -3.54
N MET A 80 6.44 -17.27 -3.46
CA MET A 80 7.05 -16.37 -2.47
C MET A 80 6.67 -16.75 -1.05
N GLU A 81 5.39 -17.03 -0.78
CA GLU A 81 4.90 -17.43 0.55
C GLU A 81 5.52 -18.76 0.99
N PHE A 82 5.65 -19.72 0.07
CA PHE A 82 6.38 -20.97 0.29
C PHE A 82 7.85 -20.72 0.67
N ALA A 83 8.56 -19.93 -0.13
CA ALA A 83 9.97 -19.66 0.08
C ALA A 83 10.22 -18.96 1.43
N VAL A 84 9.41 -17.94 1.75
CA VAL A 84 9.50 -17.23 3.04
C VAL A 84 9.25 -18.18 4.21
N GLU A 85 8.19 -18.99 4.15
CA GLU A 85 7.86 -19.89 5.25
C GLU A 85 8.95 -20.94 5.49
N VAL A 86 9.50 -21.54 4.43
CA VAL A 86 10.62 -22.49 4.53
C VAL A 86 11.90 -21.81 5.03
N GLU A 87 12.20 -20.59 4.58
CA GLU A 87 13.38 -19.83 5.00
C GLU A 87 13.33 -19.49 6.50
N ILE A 88 12.19 -18.96 6.97
CA ILE A 88 12.01 -18.55 8.36
C ILE A 88 12.06 -19.77 9.28
N LEU A 89 11.27 -20.79 8.97
CA LEU A 89 11.21 -22.00 9.80
C LEU A 89 12.50 -22.84 9.75
N GLY A 90 13.29 -22.71 8.69
CA GLY A 90 14.64 -23.28 8.63
C GLY A 90 15.62 -22.63 9.62
N ARG A 91 15.34 -21.40 10.09
CA ARG A 91 16.21 -20.61 10.99
C ARG A 91 15.76 -20.62 12.45
N VAL A 92 14.46 -20.76 12.71
CA VAL A 92 13.92 -20.67 14.07
C VAL A 92 13.68 -22.04 14.68
N ARG A 93 14.02 -22.19 15.95
CA ARG A 93 13.66 -23.36 16.75
C ARG A 93 13.28 -22.94 18.15
N HIS A 94 12.02 -23.15 18.50
CA HIS A 94 11.50 -22.80 19.81
C HIS A 94 10.30 -23.70 20.13
N LYS A 95 10.14 -24.11 21.40
CA LYS A 95 9.06 -24.99 21.87
C LYS A 95 7.65 -24.47 21.57
N ASN A 96 7.51 -23.15 21.38
CA ASN A 96 6.25 -22.48 21.05
C ASN A 96 6.17 -21.96 19.61
N LEU A 97 7.03 -22.41 18.72
CA LEU A 97 6.93 -22.17 17.28
C LEU A 97 6.81 -23.52 16.56
N LEU A 98 5.93 -23.61 15.57
CA LEU A 98 5.71 -24.85 14.86
C LEU A 98 6.99 -25.28 14.13
N SER A 99 7.46 -26.50 14.40
CA SER A 99 8.72 -26.99 13.85
C SER A 99 8.56 -27.53 12.43
N LEU A 100 9.50 -27.17 11.56
CA LEU A 100 9.61 -27.69 10.20
C LEU A 100 10.27 -29.07 10.21
N ARG A 101 9.58 -30.08 9.68
CA ARG A 101 10.13 -31.41 9.39
C ARG A 101 10.80 -31.46 8.02
N GLY A 102 10.32 -30.65 7.07
CA GLY A 102 10.90 -30.57 5.74
C GLY A 102 9.96 -29.98 4.70
N TYR A 103 10.35 -30.09 3.43
CA TYR A 103 9.54 -29.59 2.32
C TYR A 103 9.72 -30.46 1.06
N CYS A 104 8.82 -30.32 0.10
CA CYS A 104 8.94 -30.87 -1.26
C CYS A 104 8.67 -29.76 -2.29
N ALA A 105 9.56 -29.65 -3.27
CA ALA A 105 9.51 -28.67 -4.36
C ALA A 105 9.78 -29.37 -5.71
N GLU A 106 8.93 -30.33 -6.07
CA GLU A 106 9.03 -31.11 -7.32
C GLU A 106 7.99 -30.64 -8.33
N GLY A 107 8.43 -30.33 -9.57
CA GLY A 107 7.53 -29.84 -10.61
C GLY A 107 6.75 -28.61 -10.17
N GLN A 108 5.41 -28.69 -10.28
CA GLN A 108 4.47 -27.65 -9.83
C GLN A 108 4.06 -27.77 -8.35
N GLU A 109 4.53 -28.79 -7.64
CA GLU A 109 4.15 -29.02 -6.25
C GLU A 109 5.03 -28.21 -5.29
N ARG A 110 4.37 -27.59 -4.31
CA ARG A 110 5.00 -26.89 -3.19
C ARG A 110 4.33 -27.36 -1.91
N LEU A 111 5.05 -28.20 -1.18
CA LEU A 111 4.57 -28.91 0.01
C LEU A 111 5.47 -28.59 1.20
N ILE A 112 4.90 -28.16 2.30
CA ILE A 112 5.61 -27.96 3.58
C ILE A 112 5.16 -29.03 4.57
N VAL A 113 6.10 -29.65 5.25
CA VAL A 113 5.87 -30.77 6.17
C VAL A 113 6.21 -30.33 7.59
N TYR A 114 5.23 -30.45 8.48
CA TYR A 114 5.33 -30.10 9.90
C TYR A 114 5.05 -31.31 10.79
N ASP A 115 5.37 -31.16 12.07
CA ASP A 115 4.82 -32.02 13.11
C ASP A 115 3.28 -31.92 13.14
N TYR A 116 2.61 -33.06 13.28
CA TYR A 116 1.16 -33.07 13.44
C TYR A 116 0.75 -32.57 14.84
N MET A 117 -0.17 -31.61 14.87
CA MET A 117 -0.72 -31.01 16.09
C MET A 117 -2.07 -31.66 16.40
N SER A 118 -2.10 -32.60 17.35
CA SER A 118 -3.26 -33.45 17.62
C SER A 118 -4.50 -32.71 18.14
N ASN A 119 -4.32 -31.52 18.72
CA ASN A 119 -5.42 -30.69 19.21
C ASN A 119 -5.79 -29.55 18.26
N LEU A 120 -5.29 -29.57 17.01
CA LEU A 120 -5.57 -28.58 15.96
C LEU A 120 -5.27 -27.14 16.41
N SER A 121 -6.02 -26.16 15.89
CA SER A 121 -5.81 -24.73 16.18
C SER A 121 -6.61 -24.25 17.39
N LEU A 122 -6.16 -23.17 18.02
CA LEU A 122 -6.92 -22.46 19.05
C LEU A 122 -8.29 -22.00 18.54
N LEU A 123 -8.40 -21.62 17.26
CA LEU A 123 -9.68 -21.31 16.60
C LEU A 123 -10.65 -22.50 16.69
N SER A 124 -10.17 -23.74 16.51
CA SER A 124 -11.00 -24.96 16.56
C SER A 124 -11.68 -25.13 17.92
N HIS A 125 -11.03 -24.68 19.00
CA HIS A 125 -11.54 -24.75 20.37
C HIS A 125 -12.36 -23.53 20.78
N LEU A 126 -12.07 -22.34 20.26
CA LEU A 126 -12.85 -21.15 20.60
C LEU A 126 -14.14 -21.06 19.78
N HIS A 127 -14.08 -21.42 18.49
CA HIS A 127 -15.12 -21.13 17.49
C HIS A 127 -15.41 -22.28 16.51
N GLY A 128 -14.67 -23.38 16.57
CA GLY A 128 -14.81 -24.53 15.67
C GLY A 128 -15.52 -25.72 16.31
N GLN A 129 -15.19 -26.93 15.82
CA GLN A 129 -15.86 -28.18 16.20
C GLN A 129 -15.76 -28.52 17.70
N TYR A 130 -14.71 -28.07 18.39
CA TYR A 130 -14.53 -28.33 19.83
C TYR A 130 -15.09 -27.21 20.72
N ALA A 131 -15.70 -26.17 20.13
CA ALA A 131 -16.21 -25.01 20.88
C ALA A 131 -17.30 -25.37 21.90
N GLY A 132 -18.09 -26.41 21.62
CA GLY A 132 -19.14 -26.91 22.52
C GLY A 132 -18.61 -27.78 23.67
N GLU A 133 -17.45 -28.40 23.51
CA GLU A 133 -16.84 -29.29 24.51
C GLU A 133 -16.12 -28.51 25.62
N SER A 134 -15.80 -27.23 25.37
CA SER A 134 -15.16 -26.32 26.31
C SER A 134 -13.88 -26.91 26.95
N LEU A 135 -13.08 -27.61 26.16
CA LEU A 135 -11.86 -28.30 26.62
C LEU A 135 -10.77 -27.35 27.16
N LEU A 136 -10.84 -26.07 26.80
CA LEU A 136 -9.94 -25.01 27.26
C LEU A 136 -10.46 -24.34 28.53
N ASP A 137 -10.14 -24.95 29.67
CA ASP A 137 -10.26 -24.30 30.97
C ASP A 137 -9.34 -23.07 31.11
N TRP A 138 -9.53 -22.30 32.18
CA TRP A 138 -8.77 -21.06 32.41
C TRP A 138 -7.26 -21.29 32.42
N ARG A 139 -6.79 -22.36 33.06
CA ARG A 139 -5.36 -22.69 33.17
C ARG A 139 -4.75 -22.96 31.80
N LYS A 140 -5.43 -23.75 30.96
CA LYS A 140 -4.98 -24.00 29.58
C LYS A 140 -4.95 -22.72 28.76
N ARG A 141 -5.96 -21.85 28.89
CA ARG A 141 -5.97 -20.54 28.21
C ARG A 141 -4.77 -19.69 28.62
N MET A 142 -4.45 -19.62 29.92
CA MET A 142 -3.27 -18.88 30.38
C MET A 142 -1.95 -19.48 29.87
N ASN A 143 -1.82 -20.81 29.87
CA ASN A 143 -0.65 -21.49 29.30
C ASN A 143 -0.49 -21.19 27.79
N ILE A 144 -1.59 -21.18 27.05
CA ILE A 144 -1.60 -20.86 25.62
C ILE A 144 -1.18 -19.39 25.38
N ALA A 145 -1.70 -18.46 26.19
CA ALA A 145 -1.32 -17.05 26.14
C ALA A 145 0.19 -16.86 26.37
N ILE A 146 0.72 -17.45 27.45
CA ILE A 146 2.14 -17.37 27.80
C ILE A 146 3.00 -18.03 26.73
N GLY A 147 2.67 -19.25 26.29
CA GLY A 147 3.41 -19.95 25.26
C GLY A 147 3.46 -19.19 23.93
N SER A 148 2.32 -18.62 23.51
CA SER A 148 2.26 -17.77 22.31
C SER A 148 3.13 -16.52 22.46
N ALA A 149 3.12 -15.89 23.63
CA ALA A 149 3.96 -14.73 23.92
C ALA A 149 5.46 -15.09 23.92
N GLU A 150 5.84 -16.22 24.49
CA GLU A 150 7.23 -16.73 24.47
C GLU A 150 7.70 -16.99 23.03
N GLY A 151 6.85 -17.58 22.19
CA GLY A 151 7.14 -17.77 20.77
C GLY A 151 7.39 -16.47 20.01
N LEU A 152 6.53 -15.46 20.20
CA LEU A 152 6.69 -14.14 19.56
C LEU A 152 7.90 -13.38 20.12
N SER A 153 8.15 -13.48 21.43
CA SER A 153 9.32 -12.88 22.08
C SER A 153 10.63 -13.42 21.50
N TYR A 154 10.70 -14.74 21.24
CA TYR A 154 11.83 -15.34 20.55
C TYR A 154 12.04 -14.74 19.15
N LEU A 155 10.97 -14.57 18.36
CA LEU A 155 11.07 -14.00 17.01
C LEU A 155 11.56 -12.54 17.00
N HIS A 156 11.09 -11.73 17.95
CA HIS A 156 11.43 -10.31 18.01
C HIS A 156 12.80 -10.05 18.63
N HIS A 157 13.23 -10.82 19.64
CA HIS A 157 14.41 -10.46 20.44
C HIS A 157 15.57 -11.45 20.33
N HIS A 158 15.30 -12.71 19.99
CA HIS A 158 16.32 -13.77 20.01
C HIS A 158 16.69 -14.29 18.62
N ALA A 159 15.78 -14.18 17.65
CA ALA A 159 16.09 -14.47 16.25
C ALA A 159 16.97 -13.36 15.66
N THR A 160 18.00 -13.74 14.91
CA THR A 160 18.90 -12.83 14.19
C THR A 160 18.94 -13.20 12.71
N PRO A 161 18.50 -12.31 11.80
CA PRO A 161 17.84 -11.02 12.05
C PRO A 161 16.46 -11.17 12.73
N HIS A 162 15.96 -10.11 13.37
CA HIS A 162 14.64 -10.09 14.00
C HIS A 162 13.52 -10.39 12.99
N ILE A 163 12.48 -11.09 13.45
CA ILE A 163 11.43 -11.63 12.57
C ILE A 163 10.07 -11.10 13.04
N ILE A 164 9.36 -10.40 12.16
CA ILE A 164 7.97 -9.99 12.41
C ILE A 164 7.04 -10.98 11.74
N HIS A 165 6.09 -11.56 12.49
CA HIS A 165 5.19 -12.60 12.01
C HIS A 165 4.09 -12.06 11.09
N ARG A 166 3.48 -10.93 11.43
CA ARG A 166 2.44 -10.20 10.66
C ARG A 166 1.08 -10.89 10.48
N ASP A 167 0.85 -12.06 11.08
CA ASP A 167 -0.44 -12.77 11.00
C ASP A 167 -0.76 -13.55 12.28
N VAL A 168 -0.50 -12.93 13.43
CA VAL A 168 -0.84 -13.50 14.74
C VAL A 168 -2.35 -13.52 14.92
N LYS A 169 -2.94 -14.72 15.01
CA LYS A 169 -4.39 -14.96 15.16
C LYS A 169 -4.67 -16.36 15.71
N ALA A 170 -5.90 -16.61 16.18
CA ALA A 170 -6.25 -17.88 16.80
C ALA A 170 -6.13 -19.11 15.88
N SER A 171 -6.29 -18.96 14.56
CA SER A 171 -6.09 -20.10 13.63
C SER A 171 -4.62 -20.47 13.41
N ASN A 172 -3.70 -19.56 13.74
CA ASN A 172 -2.26 -19.73 13.56
C ASN A 172 -1.56 -20.09 14.88
N VAL A 173 -2.32 -20.32 15.95
CA VAL A 173 -1.82 -20.91 17.19
C VAL A 173 -2.31 -22.35 17.23
N LEU A 174 -1.41 -23.30 16.94
CA LEU A 174 -1.70 -24.73 17.00
C LEU A 174 -1.42 -25.31 18.38
N LEU A 175 -2.07 -26.41 18.71
CA LEU A 175 -2.03 -27.04 20.03
C LEU A 175 -1.50 -28.47 19.91
N ASP A 176 -0.43 -28.76 20.63
CA ASP A 176 0.10 -30.12 20.76
C ASP A 176 -0.83 -31.01 21.62
N SER A 177 -0.45 -32.27 21.84
CA SER A 177 -1.22 -33.23 22.65
C SER A 177 -1.48 -32.79 24.10
N ASN A 178 -0.64 -31.89 24.63
CA ASN A 178 -0.73 -31.34 25.97
C ASN A 178 -1.40 -29.96 26.01
N PHE A 179 -1.96 -29.49 24.89
CA PHE A 179 -2.54 -28.15 24.73
C PHE A 179 -1.51 -27.01 24.86
N ASN A 180 -0.23 -27.26 24.63
CA ASN A 180 0.76 -26.19 24.54
C ASN A 180 0.67 -25.47 23.18
N ALA A 181 0.83 -24.16 23.21
CA ALA A 181 0.78 -23.32 22.02
C ALA A 181 2.04 -23.43 21.16
N GLN A 182 1.85 -23.61 19.86
CA GLN A 182 2.86 -23.46 18.82
C GLN A 182 2.37 -22.48 17.75
N VAL A 183 3.03 -21.33 17.64
CA VAL A 183 2.72 -20.32 16.63
C VAL A 183 3.20 -20.80 15.26
N ALA A 184 2.33 -20.72 14.27
CA ALA A 184 2.48 -21.31 12.94
C ALA A 184 2.17 -20.30 11.83
N ASP A 185 2.40 -20.70 10.57
CA ASP A 185 2.06 -19.97 9.35
C ASP A 185 2.88 -18.68 9.13
N PHE A 186 4.14 -18.87 8.74
CA PHE A 186 5.11 -17.79 8.52
C PHE A 186 5.11 -17.23 7.10
N GLY A 187 4.14 -17.58 6.25
CA GLY A 187 4.12 -17.14 4.84
C GLY A 187 4.08 -15.62 4.64
N PHE A 188 3.72 -14.85 5.67
CA PHE A 188 3.73 -13.39 5.67
C PHE A 188 4.88 -12.75 6.46
N ALA A 189 5.68 -13.58 7.14
CA ALA A 189 6.73 -13.11 8.02
C ALA A 189 7.77 -12.28 7.26
N LYS A 190 8.45 -11.40 7.99
CA LYS A 190 9.44 -10.50 7.41
C LYS A 190 10.64 -10.36 8.33
N LEU A 191 11.83 -10.44 7.74
CA LEU A 191 13.09 -10.15 8.41
C LEU A 191 13.29 -8.64 8.48
N ILE A 192 13.68 -8.13 9.65
CA ILE A 192 14.04 -6.73 9.85
C ILE A 192 15.56 -6.58 9.67
N PRO A 193 16.03 -5.68 8.78
CA PRO A 193 17.45 -5.33 8.70
C PRO A 193 17.95 -4.72 10.02
N GLU A 194 19.20 -5.02 10.38
CA GLU A 194 19.81 -4.53 11.62
C GLU A 194 19.81 -2.99 11.66
N GLY A 195 19.29 -2.40 12.74
CA GLY A 195 19.16 -0.94 12.92
C GLY A 195 17.87 -0.30 12.38
N ALA A 196 16.99 -1.03 11.70
CA ALA A 196 15.71 -0.50 11.24
C ALA A 196 14.61 -0.61 12.33
N THR A 197 13.93 0.50 12.63
CA THR A 197 12.82 0.53 13.62
C THR A 197 11.47 0.12 13.04
N HIS A 198 11.32 0.22 11.72
CA HIS A 198 10.13 -0.17 10.97
C HIS A 198 10.48 -0.37 9.49
N VAL A 199 9.62 -1.10 8.78
CA VAL A 199 9.74 -1.36 7.34
C VAL A 199 8.40 -1.06 6.68
N THR A 200 8.38 -0.23 5.64
CA THR A 200 7.17 0.00 4.85
C THR A 200 6.97 -1.15 3.86
N THR A 201 5.80 -1.78 3.87
CA THR A 201 5.50 -2.94 3.02
C THR A 201 4.00 -3.07 2.76
N ARG A 202 3.60 -3.82 1.72
CA ARG A 202 2.19 -4.15 1.46
C ARG A 202 1.53 -4.73 2.70
N VAL A 203 0.31 -4.29 3.00
CA VAL A 203 -0.48 -4.83 4.12
C VAL A 203 -0.83 -6.28 3.84
N LYS A 204 -0.50 -7.15 4.78
CA LYS A 204 -0.78 -8.58 4.84
C LYS A 204 -1.17 -8.93 6.28
N GLY A 205 -2.05 -9.90 6.46
CA GLY A 205 -2.52 -10.36 7.77
C GLY A 205 -4.05 -10.41 7.85
N THR A 206 -4.58 -10.81 8.99
CA THR A 206 -6.02 -11.09 9.13
C THR A 206 -6.80 -9.94 9.74
N LEU A 207 -7.90 -9.61 9.08
CA LEU A 207 -8.80 -8.56 9.51
C LEU A 207 -9.35 -8.79 10.93
N GLY A 208 -9.36 -7.73 11.74
CA GLY A 208 -9.71 -7.78 13.15
C GLY A 208 -8.50 -7.87 14.07
N TYR A 209 -7.37 -8.39 13.59
CA TYR A 209 -6.09 -8.43 14.33
C TYR A 209 -5.11 -7.35 13.87
N LEU A 210 -5.29 -6.78 12.66
CA LEU A 210 -4.37 -5.78 12.10
C LEU A 210 -4.26 -4.53 12.97
N ALA A 211 -3.02 -4.11 13.23
CA ALA A 211 -2.71 -2.86 13.91
C ALA A 211 -3.14 -1.64 13.08
N PRO A 212 -3.69 -0.56 13.70
CA PRO A 212 -4.21 0.60 12.97
C PRO A 212 -3.19 1.27 12.06
N GLU A 213 -1.97 1.50 12.56
CA GLU A 213 -0.88 2.14 11.83
C GLU A 213 -0.42 1.33 10.61
N TYR A 214 -0.47 0.01 10.74
CA TYR A 214 -0.10 -0.90 9.67
C TYR A 214 -1.19 -0.98 8.61
N ALA A 215 -2.46 -1.08 9.01
CA ALA A 215 -3.60 -1.04 8.11
C ALA A 215 -3.74 0.31 7.38
N MET A 216 -3.35 1.41 8.01
CA MET A 216 -3.48 2.75 7.46
C MET A 216 -2.33 3.16 6.54
N TRP A 217 -1.08 2.83 6.91
CA TRP A 217 0.12 3.36 6.27
C TRP A 217 1.11 2.30 5.77
N GLY A 218 0.85 1.00 5.99
CA GLY A 218 1.77 -0.07 5.59
C GLY A 218 3.09 -0.10 6.36
N LYS A 219 3.19 0.64 7.48
CA LYS A 219 4.35 0.61 8.36
C LYS A 219 4.32 -0.66 9.22
N VAL A 220 5.29 -1.53 9.02
CA VAL A 220 5.45 -2.78 9.77
C VAL A 220 6.57 -2.63 10.79
N SER A 221 6.29 -2.98 12.03
CA SER A 221 7.22 -3.06 13.15
C SER A 221 6.79 -4.20 14.09
N GLU A 222 7.64 -4.56 15.05
CA GLU A 222 7.33 -5.58 16.07
C GLU A 222 6.04 -5.25 16.84
N SER A 223 5.77 -3.95 17.04
CA SER A 223 4.54 -3.46 17.68
C SER A 223 3.26 -3.87 16.96
N CYS A 224 3.30 -4.24 15.67
CA CYS A 224 2.14 -4.75 14.94
C CYS A 224 1.73 -6.16 15.42
N ASP A 225 2.71 -7.02 15.70
CA ASP A 225 2.47 -8.35 16.28
C ASP A 225 1.99 -8.21 17.74
N VAL A 226 2.52 -7.24 18.49
CA VAL A 226 2.05 -6.93 19.85
C VAL A 226 0.56 -6.56 19.84
N TYR A 227 0.12 -5.70 18.92
CA TYR A 227 -1.30 -5.36 18.81
C TYR A 227 -2.16 -6.58 18.48
N SER A 228 -1.74 -7.36 17.48
CA SER A 228 -2.43 -8.60 17.07
C SER A 228 -2.53 -9.60 18.23
N PHE A 229 -1.48 -9.69 19.05
CA PHE A 229 -1.46 -10.49 20.27
C PHE A 229 -2.43 -9.95 21.34
N GLY A 230 -2.57 -8.63 21.48
CA GLY A 230 -3.59 -8.02 22.35
C GLY A 230 -5.02 -8.42 21.96
N ILE A 231 -5.31 -8.47 20.66
CA ILE A 231 -6.60 -8.97 20.13
C ILE A 231 -6.77 -10.46 20.44
N LEU A 232 -5.72 -11.27 20.23
CA LEU A 232 -5.72 -12.70 20.55
C LEU A 232 -6.01 -12.96 22.04
N LEU A 233 -5.45 -12.15 22.95
CA LEU A 233 -5.75 -12.24 24.37
C LEU A 233 -7.23 -11.94 24.67
N LEU A 234 -7.80 -10.88 24.08
CA LEU A 234 -9.22 -10.56 24.25
C LEU A 234 -10.12 -11.68 23.73
N GLU A 235 -9.79 -12.26 22.57
CA GLU A 235 -10.50 -13.40 21.99
C GLU A 235 -10.40 -14.64 22.90
N LEU A 236 -9.22 -14.91 23.45
CA LEU A 236 -8.97 -16.04 24.35
C LEU A 236 -9.71 -15.89 25.69
N ILE A 237 -9.77 -14.69 26.26
CA ILE A 237 -10.50 -14.42 27.51
C ILE A 237 -12.00 -14.55 27.31
N SER A 238 -12.52 -13.96 26.23
CA SER A 238 -13.97 -13.78 26.04
C SER A 238 -14.64 -14.89 25.25
N GLY A 239 -13.88 -15.67 24.49
CA GLY A 239 -14.46 -16.59 23.52
C GLY A 239 -15.31 -15.90 22.46
N LYS A 240 -15.14 -14.58 22.25
CA LYS A 240 -15.80 -13.81 21.18
C LYS A 240 -14.86 -13.63 19.99
N LYS A 241 -15.45 -13.62 18.80
CA LYS A 241 -14.72 -13.35 17.56
C LYS A 241 -14.17 -11.91 17.57
N PRO A 242 -12.98 -11.67 16.98
CA PRO A 242 -12.37 -10.34 16.87
C PRO A 242 -13.26 -9.27 16.21
N ILE A 243 -14.17 -9.71 15.33
CA ILE A 243 -15.18 -8.86 14.68
C ILE A 243 -16.56 -9.46 14.89
N GLU A 244 -17.44 -8.71 15.55
CA GLU A 244 -18.84 -9.01 15.74
C GLU A 244 -19.67 -8.36 14.62
N LYS A 245 -20.56 -9.12 13.99
CA LYS A 245 -21.52 -8.62 12.99
C LYS A 245 -22.81 -8.26 13.71
N LEU A 246 -23.15 -6.98 13.76
CA LEU A 246 -24.34 -6.48 14.46
C LEU A 246 -25.55 -6.28 13.51
N GLY A 247 -25.34 -6.39 12.19
CA GLY A 247 -26.36 -6.25 11.16
C GLY A 247 -25.72 -6.13 9.76
N PRO A 248 -26.51 -5.88 8.70
CA PRO A 248 -25.98 -5.62 7.35
C PRO A 248 -25.04 -4.41 7.37
N GLY A 249 -23.78 -4.61 7.02
CA GLY A 249 -22.76 -3.55 6.93
C GLY A 249 -22.18 -3.05 8.27
N ILE A 250 -22.81 -3.35 9.42
CA ILE A 250 -22.35 -2.89 10.74
C ILE A 250 -21.48 -3.98 11.39
N LYS A 251 -20.20 -3.65 11.56
CA LYS A 251 -19.20 -4.48 12.25
C LYS A 251 -18.68 -3.72 13.46
N ARG A 252 -18.47 -4.44 14.57
CA ARG A 252 -17.83 -3.94 15.79
C ARG A 252 -16.62 -4.80 16.11
N THR A 253 -15.51 -4.17 16.46
CA THR A 253 -14.29 -4.87 16.88
C THR A 253 -14.37 -5.32 18.34
N ILE A 254 -13.62 -6.36 18.68
CA ILE A 254 -13.55 -6.87 20.06
C ILE A 254 -13.01 -5.82 21.04
N VAL A 255 -12.13 -4.92 20.59
CA VAL A 255 -11.63 -3.79 21.39
C VAL A 255 -12.75 -2.79 21.68
N GLU A 256 -13.54 -2.41 20.67
CA GLU A 256 -14.71 -1.53 20.86
C GLU A 256 -15.77 -2.15 21.76
N TRP A 257 -15.90 -3.48 21.76
CA TRP A 257 -16.77 -4.22 22.69
C TRP A 257 -16.23 -4.26 24.12
N ALA A 258 -14.96 -4.60 24.30
CA ALA A 258 -14.35 -4.76 25.61
C ALA A 258 -14.13 -3.42 26.33
N ALA A 259 -13.77 -2.36 25.59
CA ALA A 259 -13.50 -1.02 26.08
C ALA A 259 -14.44 -0.51 27.19
N PRO A 260 -15.78 -0.46 27.00
CA PRO A 260 -16.69 -0.02 28.04
C PRO A 260 -16.73 -0.96 29.25
N LEU A 261 -16.51 -2.26 29.10
CA LEU A 261 -16.55 -3.21 30.23
C LEU A 261 -15.29 -3.07 31.09
N VAL A 262 -14.12 -2.96 30.47
CA VAL A 262 -12.86 -2.66 31.18
C VAL A 262 -12.99 -1.32 31.90
N PHE A 263 -13.58 -0.31 31.23
CA PHE A 263 -13.73 1.05 31.79
C PHE A 263 -14.53 1.08 33.09
N HIS A 264 -15.61 0.33 33.17
CA HIS A 264 -16.46 0.28 34.35
C HIS A 264 -16.02 -0.80 35.35
N GLY A 265 -14.83 -1.41 35.17
CA GLY A 265 -14.33 -2.47 36.03
C GLY A 265 -15.15 -3.77 35.98
N LYS A 266 -16.01 -3.93 34.97
CA LYS A 266 -16.89 -5.09 34.76
C LYS A 266 -16.15 -6.25 34.09
N LEU A 267 -15.02 -6.66 34.67
CA LEU A 267 -14.12 -7.64 34.06
C LEU A 267 -14.75 -9.03 33.94
N ASN A 268 -15.63 -9.41 34.87
CA ASN A 268 -16.35 -10.68 34.82
C ASN A 268 -17.27 -10.79 33.59
N GLU A 269 -17.78 -9.65 33.08
CA GLU A 269 -18.60 -9.61 31.86
C GLU A 269 -17.76 -9.80 30.57
N LEU A 270 -16.43 -9.73 30.68
CA LEU A 270 -15.53 -10.03 29.55
C LEU A 270 -15.27 -11.52 29.38
N VAL A 271 -15.45 -12.31 30.43
CA VAL A 271 -15.02 -13.71 30.44
C VAL A 271 -16.00 -14.58 29.68
N ASP A 272 -15.45 -15.53 28.92
CA ASP A 272 -16.21 -16.53 28.20
C ASP A 272 -17.23 -17.24 29.13
N PRO A 273 -18.54 -17.15 28.83
CA PRO A 273 -19.58 -17.77 29.65
C PRO A 273 -19.36 -19.27 29.86
N ARG A 274 -18.70 -19.96 28.91
CA ARG A 274 -18.41 -21.40 29.00
C ARG A 274 -17.47 -21.77 30.16
N LEU A 275 -16.71 -20.80 30.68
CA LEU A 275 -15.86 -21.02 31.84
C LEU A 275 -16.68 -21.14 33.14
N ASN A 276 -17.97 -20.76 33.15
CA ASN A 276 -18.87 -20.89 34.28
C ASN A 276 -18.31 -20.32 35.60
N GLY A 277 -17.62 -19.16 35.53
CA GLY A 277 -17.01 -18.52 36.69
C GLY A 277 -15.71 -19.17 37.18
N ARG A 278 -15.19 -20.20 36.51
CA ARG A 278 -13.94 -20.89 36.88
C ARG A 278 -12.72 -20.20 36.28
N PHE A 279 -12.34 -19.08 36.87
CA PHE A 279 -11.12 -18.33 36.55
C PHE A 279 -10.60 -17.61 37.80
N GLU A 280 -9.33 -17.26 37.82
CA GLU A 280 -8.73 -16.52 38.93
C GLU A 280 -8.82 -15.00 38.69
N ASP A 281 -9.47 -14.26 39.59
CA ASP A 281 -9.71 -12.81 39.43
C ASP A 281 -8.41 -11.98 39.29
N LYS A 282 -7.34 -12.38 40.01
CA LYS A 282 -6.02 -11.74 39.90
C LYS A 282 -5.42 -11.93 38.51
N GLU A 283 -5.46 -13.14 37.99
CA GLU A 283 -4.97 -13.45 36.65
C GLU A 283 -5.81 -12.77 35.57
N LEU A 284 -7.13 -12.73 35.75
CA LEU A 284 -8.05 -12.02 34.86
C LEU A 284 -7.71 -10.53 34.76
N ARG A 285 -7.51 -9.86 35.89
CA ARG A 285 -7.11 -8.44 35.92
C ARG A 285 -5.79 -8.22 35.18
N ARG A 286 -4.82 -9.11 35.41
CA ARG A 286 -3.48 -9.06 34.81
C ARG A 286 -3.55 -9.23 33.29
N VAL A 287 -4.22 -10.29 32.80
CA VAL A 287 -4.31 -10.56 31.36
C VAL A 287 -5.14 -9.50 30.63
N VAL A 288 -6.21 -8.96 31.24
CA VAL A 288 -6.97 -7.84 30.65
C VAL A 288 -6.12 -6.57 30.58
N LYS A 289 -5.30 -6.28 31.60
CA LYS A 289 -4.36 -5.15 31.58
C LYS A 289 -3.37 -5.31 30.44
N VAL A 290 -2.73 -6.48 30.30
CA VAL A 290 -1.80 -6.78 29.20
C VAL A 290 -2.49 -6.62 27.85
N ALA A 291 -3.67 -7.24 27.66
CA ALA A 291 -4.42 -7.14 26.41
C ALA A 291 -4.75 -5.70 26.02
N THR A 292 -5.13 -4.87 26.99
CA THR A 292 -5.43 -3.45 26.77
C THR A 292 -4.20 -2.62 26.45
N MET A 293 -3.04 -2.92 27.06
CA MET A 293 -1.77 -2.26 26.75
C MET A 293 -1.26 -2.64 25.36
N CYS A 294 -1.39 -3.91 24.99
CA CYS A 294 -1.05 -4.38 23.64
C CYS A 294 -1.94 -3.77 22.56
N ALA A 295 -3.25 -3.63 22.82
CA ALA A 295 -4.24 -3.13 21.86
C ALA A 295 -4.32 -1.59 21.77
N GLN A 296 -3.29 -0.85 22.21
CA GLN A 296 -3.29 0.62 22.09
C GLN A 296 -3.13 1.07 20.63
N ASN A 297 -3.79 2.17 20.25
CA ASN A 297 -3.70 2.73 18.89
C ASN A 297 -2.31 3.29 18.57
N THR A 298 -1.59 3.79 19.59
CA THR A 298 -0.25 4.37 19.45
C THR A 298 0.79 3.26 19.65
N PRO A 299 1.62 2.94 18.64
CA PRO A 299 2.60 1.84 18.71
C PRO A 299 3.60 1.98 19.84
N GLU A 300 4.07 3.19 20.10
CA GLU A 300 5.14 3.50 21.07
C GLU A 300 4.72 3.28 22.52
N ASN A 301 3.40 3.17 22.76
CA ASN A 301 2.85 2.91 24.09
C ASN A 301 2.63 1.41 24.36
N ARG A 302 2.81 0.55 23.35
CA ARG A 302 2.67 -0.89 23.50
C ARG A 302 3.93 -1.47 24.14
N PRO A 303 3.80 -2.46 25.04
CA PRO A 303 4.95 -3.15 25.61
C PRO A 303 5.67 -3.99 24.54
N THR A 304 6.94 -4.31 24.78
CA THR A 304 7.67 -5.32 24.01
C THR A 304 7.15 -6.73 24.34
N MET A 305 7.36 -7.71 23.45
CA MET A 305 6.93 -9.09 23.75
C MET A 305 7.67 -9.71 24.95
N VAL A 306 8.87 -9.23 25.30
CA VAL A 306 9.56 -9.63 26.54
C VAL A 306 8.79 -9.15 27.76
N GLU A 307 8.44 -7.86 27.82
CA GLU A 307 7.62 -7.29 28.89
C GLU A 307 6.24 -7.97 28.97
N VAL A 308 5.63 -8.29 27.82
CA VAL A 308 4.35 -9.03 27.78
C VAL A 308 4.47 -10.41 28.44
N VAL A 309 5.56 -11.16 28.22
CA VAL A 309 5.78 -12.46 28.86
C VAL A 309 5.91 -12.31 30.38
N GLU A 310 6.73 -11.37 30.84
CA GLU A 310 6.93 -11.09 32.27
C GLU A 310 5.61 -10.70 32.96
N MET A 311 4.87 -9.77 32.35
CA MET A 311 3.57 -9.31 32.83
C MET A 311 2.53 -10.43 32.87
N LEU A 312 2.55 -11.39 31.93
CA LEU A 312 1.62 -12.52 31.94
C LEU A 312 1.97 -13.56 33.00
N LYS A 313 3.26 -13.78 33.28
CA LYS A 313 3.74 -14.68 34.35
C LYS A 313 3.53 -14.10 35.75
N GLY A 314 3.45 -12.77 35.88
CA GLY A 314 3.36 -12.08 37.17
C GLY A 314 4.71 -11.89 37.85
N GLU A 315 5.78 -11.91 37.09
CA GLU A 315 7.15 -11.67 37.52
C GLU A 315 7.44 -10.15 37.45
N ASP A 316 6.68 -9.33 38.18
CA ASP A 316 6.90 -7.88 38.22
C ASP A 316 8.20 -7.57 38.99
N ASN A 317 9.30 -7.27 38.28
CA ASN A 317 10.47 -6.64 38.88
C ASN A 317 10.12 -5.19 39.27
N ALA A 318 10.27 -4.88 40.56
CA ALA A 318 9.93 -3.60 41.20
C ALA A 318 10.65 -2.34 40.63
N ALA A 319 11.41 -2.45 39.53
CA ALA A 319 12.19 -1.37 38.94
C ALA A 319 11.47 -0.58 37.83
N ASN A 320 10.40 -1.12 37.21
CA ASN A 320 9.67 -0.44 36.11
C ASN A 320 8.25 -0.06 36.51
N ASN A 321 8.11 0.60 37.66
CA ASN A 321 6.82 1.12 38.11
C ASN A 321 6.40 2.37 37.29
N ARG A 322 6.06 2.17 36.01
CA ARG A 322 5.03 2.98 35.36
C ARG A 322 3.71 2.54 35.97
N ASP A 323 3.38 3.14 37.11
CA ASP A 323 2.10 2.98 37.80
C ASP A 323 0.98 3.61 36.95
N MET A 324 0.73 3.03 35.79
CA MET A 324 -0.44 3.32 34.99
C MET A 324 -1.59 2.55 35.65
N LYS A 325 -2.22 3.21 36.64
CA LYS A 325 -3.49 2.76 37.22
C LYS A 325 -4.40 2.29 36.08
N LEU A 326 -5.17 1.22 36.28
CA LEU A 326 -6.15 0.73 35.29
C LEU A 326 -6.98 1.91 34.74
N ASP A 327 -7.33 2.88 35.61
CA ASP A 327 -7.94 4.18 35.27
C ASP A 327 -7.22 5.03 34.20
N THR A 328 -5.89 5.03 34.16
CA THR A 328 -5.08 5.80 33.20
C THR A 328 -5.00 5.12 31.83
N ALA A 329 -4.95 3.78 31.78
CA ALA A 329 -5.15 3.01 30.54
C ALA A 329 -6.56 3.21 29.97
N LEU A 330 -7.54 3.34 30.87
CA LEU A 330 -8.94 3.58 30.56
C LEU A 330 -9.25 5.02 30.08
N ARG A 331 -8.48 6.04 30.47
CA ARG A 331 -8.63 7.42 29.96
C ARG A 331 -8.35 7.54 28.46
N HIS A 332 -7.42 6.75 27.92
CA HIS A 332 -7.07 6.75 26.49
C HIS A 332 -8.13 6.03 25.64
N VAL A 333 -8.77 5.01 26.20
CA VAL A 333 -9.99 4.38 25.64
C VAL A 333 -11.20 5.33 25.70
N ARG A 334 -11.18 6.36 26.55
CA ARG A 334 -12.23 7.41 26.62
C ARG A 334 -12.03 8.53 25.58
N ALA A 335 -10.80 8.80 25.14
CA ALA A 335 -10.52 9.75 24.07
C ALA A 335 -11.14 9.31 22.72
N SER A 336 -11.30 8.00 22.51
CA SER A 336 -12.06 7.45 21.38
C SER A 336 -13.59 7.56 21.56
N LYS A 337 -14.11 7.66 22.81
CA LYS A 337 -15.55 7.78 23.08
C LYS A 337 -16.07 9.23 23.17
N ARG A 338 -15.26 10.20 23.62
CA ARG A 338 -15.63 11.64 23.52
C ARG A 338 -15.54 12.18 22.08
N ARG A 339 -14.83 11.48 21.19
CA ARG A 339 -14.93 11.63 19.72
C ARG A 339 -16.07 10.80 19.09
N GLY A 340 -16.86 10.08 19.89
CA GLY A 340 -17.83 9.07 19.46
C GLY A 340 -19.30 9.45 19.58
N SER A 341 -19.64 10.71 19.90
CA SER A 341 -21.04 11.21 19.81
C SER A 341 -21.26 12.23 18.70
N SER A 342 -20.23 12.53 17.92
CA SER A 342 -20.32 13.34 16.71
C SER A 342 -19.09 13.03 15.86
N ASN A 343 -19.10 11.92 15.13
CA ASN A 343 -18.22 11.73 13.96
C ASN A 343 -18.48 10.40 13.24
N ALA A 344 -18.85 10.51 11.96
CA ALA A 344 -19.01 9.46 10.96
C ALA A 344 -17.66 8.89 10.46
N VAL A 345 -16.64 8.83 11.31
CA VAL A 345 -15.28 8.38 10.94
C VAL A 345 -15.15 6.85 10.99
N ASN A 346 -16.08 6.14 11.64
CA ASN A 346 -16.12 4.68 11.64
C ASN A 346 -16.64 4.07 10.32
N GLY A 347 -17.24 4.86 9.42
CA GLY A 347 -17.62 4.42 8.07
C GLY A 347 -16.40 4.15 7.18
N GLY A 348 -15.35 4.98 7.27
CA GLY A 348 -14.10 4.83 6.52
C GLY A 348 -13.23 3.67 7.02
N PHE A 349 -13.20 3.46 8.33
CA PHE A 349 -12.53 2.30 8.94
C PHE A 349 -13.19 0.99 8.50
N ASN A 350 -14.53 0.91 8.54
CA ASN A 350 -15.28 -0.25 8.03
C ASN A 350 -15.19 -0.40 6.50
N SER A 351 -15.07 0.68 5.71
CA SER A 351 -14.94 0.64 4.24
C SER A 351 -13.59 0.08 3.77
N ARG A 352 -12.46 0.52 4.35
CA ARG A 352 -11.13 -0.07 4.08
C ARG A 352 -11.05 -1.51 4.59
N ILE A 353 -11.64 -1.81 5.74
CA ILE A 353 -11.77 -3.16 6.28
C ILE A 353 -12.64 -4.05 5.36
N VAL A 354 -13.68 -3.52 4.71
CA VAL A 354 -14.49 -4.23 3.70
C VAL A 354 -13.71 -4.49 2.39
N LYS A 355 -12.86 -3.56 1.94
CA LYS A 355 -11.92 -3.82 0.82
C LYS A 355 -10.90 -4.91 1.15
N ILE A 356 -10.33 -4.88 2.37
CA ILE A 356 -9.45 -5.95 2.88
C ILE A 356 -10.22 -7.28 3.05
N ASN A 357 -11.53 -7.26 3.37
CA ASN A 357 -12.35 -8.49 3.45
C ASN A 357 -12.43 -9.22 2.11
N ALA A 358 -12.59 -8.50 1.00
CA ALA A 358 -12.71 -9.11 -0.33
C ALA A 358 -11.38 -9.72 -0.81
N GLU A 359 -10.25 -9.10 -0.47
CA GLU A 359 -8.91 -9.60 -0.82
C GLU A 359 -8.44 -10.77 0.06
N LEU A 360 -8.98 -10.91 1.28
CA LEU A 360 -8.62 -11.98 2.23
C LEU A 360 -9.60 -13.17 2.23
N SER A 361 -10.86 -13.00 1.82
CA SER A 361 -11.84 -14.10 1.73
C SER A 361 -11.82 -14.73 0.34
N GLY A 362 -10.87 -15.64 0.08
CA GLY A 362 -10.91 -16.48 -1.12
C GLY A 362 -12.15 -17.39 -1.10
N LYS A 363 -13.23 -16.95 -1.72
CA LYS A 363 -14.37 -17.81 -2.13
C LYS A 363 -14.55 -17.68 -3.63
N ASN A 364 -14.04 -18.67 -4.36
CA ASN A 364 -14.41 -18.94 -5.74
C ASN A 364 -15.58 -19.92 -5.71
N ASP A 365 -16.81 -19.43 -5.76
CA ASP A 365 -17.95 -20.28 -6.11
C ASP A 365 -17.92 -20.47 -7.64
N TYR A 366 -17.48 -21.64 -8.10
CA TYR A 366 -17.65 -22.06 -9.49
C TYR A 366 -19.07 -22.63 -9.69
N PRO A 367 -19.80 -22.22 -10.74
CA PRO A 367 -21.04 -22.88 -11.12
C PRO A 367 -20.75 -24.21 -11.84
N PRO A 368 -21.54 -25.28 -11.62
CA PRO A 368 -21.35 -26.53 -12.33
C PRO A 368 -21.84 -26.43 -13.78
N SER A 369 -21.06 -27.08 -14.65
CA SER A 369 -21.31 -27.25 -16.08
C SER A 369 -22.63 -27.96 -16.38
N SER A 370 -23.28 -27.45 -17.43
CA SER A 370 -24.52 -27.88 -18.08
C SER A 370 -24.70 -29.39 -18.30
N ARG A 371 -25.88 -29.92 -17.97
CA ARG A 371 -26.54 -31.00 -18.72
C ARG A 371 -28.01 -30.65 -19.00
N SER A 372 -28.40 -31.04 -20.21
CA SER A 372 -29.66 -30.80 -20.93
C SER A 372 -30.96 -31.08 -20.18
N SER A 373 -31.97 -30.22 -20.34
CA SER A 373 -33.30 -30.58 -20.89
C SER A 373 -34.27 -29.40 -20.87
N ARG A 374 -35.18 -29.41 -21.85
CA ARG A 374 -36.10 -28.36 -22.29
C ARG A 374 -37.48 -28.46 -21.55
N PRO A 375 -38.50 -27.62 -21.82
CA PRO A 375 -39.11 -26.71 -20.83
C PRO A 375 -40.59 -26.97 -20.50
N ARG A 376 -41.13 -26.38 -19.42
CA ARG A 376 -42.57 -26.05 -19.21
C ARG A 376 -42.68 -24.82 -18.28
N ARG A 377 -43.20 -23.67 -18.72
CA ARG A 377 -44.60 -23.19 -18.83
C ARG A 377 -45.30 -22.85 -17.50
N SER A 378 -45.87 -21.63 -17.47
CA SER A 378 -46.98 -21.09 -16.62
C SER A 378 -46.69 -20.93 -15.12
N THR A 379 -47.11 -19.89 -14.38
CA THR A 379 -48.22 -18.91 -14.53
C THR A 379 -48.12 -17.85 -13.40
N GLN A 380 -48.63 -16.63 -13.69
CA GLN A 380 -49.41 -15.72 -12.82
C GLN A 380 -48.87 -15.34 -11.41
N ALA A 381 -48.52 -14.07 -11.17
CA ALA A 381 -49.38 -12.88 -10.93
C ALA A 381 -49.65 -12.65 -9.43
N LYS A 382 -49.31 -11.46 -8.93
CA LYS A 382 -50.28 -10.45 -8.45
C LYS A 382 -49.57 -9.26 -7.80
N GLU A 383 -50.00 -8.09 -8.27
CA GLU A 383 -49.82 -6.76 -7.68
C GLU A 383 -50.45 -6.67 -6.28
N TYR A 384 -49.94 -5.76 -5.47
CA TYR A 384 -50.76 -4.93 -4.58
C TYR A 384 -50.14 -3.54 -4.46
N TYR A 385 -50.87 -2.54 -4.95
CA TYR A 385 -50.71 -1.13 -4.61
C TYR A 385 -51.39 -0.85 -3.26
N PHE A 386 -50.81 0.05 -2.47
CA PHE A 386 -51.58 0.94 -1.61
C PHE A 386 -50.88 2.29 -1.52
N THR A 387 -51.56 3.31 -2.02
CA THR A 387 -51.28 4.74 -1.84
C THR A 387 -52.01 5.26 -0.61
N GLN A 388 -51.44 6.24 0.09
CA GLN A 388 -52.22 7.35 0.62
C GLN A 388 -51.35 8.59 0.86
N GLU A 389 -51.78 9.69 0.22
CA GLU A 389 -51.56 11.11 0.51
C GLU A 389 -52.04 11.43 1.95
N SER A 390 -51.75 12.52 2.65
CA SER A 390 -51.64 13.95 2.34
C SER A 390 -50.87 14.62 3.53
N GLU A 391 -50.55 15.90 3.67
CA GLU A 391 -51.01 17.16 3.07
C GLU A 391 -50.04 18.29 3.45
N THR A 392 -50.09 19.35 2.66
CA THR A 392 -49.33 20.60 2.67
C THR A 392 -49.71 21.59 3.78
N ALA A 393 -48.77 22.43 4.22
CA ALA A 393 -49.08 23.76 4.74
C ALA A 393 -47.99 24.79 4.37
N THR A 394 -48.44 25.87 3.74
CA THR A 394 -47.73 27.05 3.23
C THR A 394 -47.81 28.21 4.24
N SER A 395 -46.73 29.00 4.41
CA SER A 395 -46.75 30.46 4.65
C SER A 395 -45.33 31.02 4.45
N ALA A 396 -45.09 31.87 3.45
CA ALA A 396 -45.25 33.33 3.38
C ALA A 396 -44.13 34.12 4.09
N ALA A 397 -43.55 35.07 3.35
CA ALA A 397 -42.29 35.77 3.62
C ALA A 397 -42.42 37.13 4.34
N ARG A 398 -41.26 37.60 4.84
CA ARG A 398 -40.77 38.99 5.14
C ARG A 398 -40.51 39.29 6.64
N PRO A 399 -39.75 40.36 6.99
CA PRO A 399 -38.28 40.33 7.13
C PRO A 399 -37.86 40.71 8.57
N PHE A 400 -36.68 40.31 9.04
CA PHE A 400 -36.13 40.88 10.27
C PHE A 400 -34.64 41.19 10.14
N SER A 401 -34.35 42.47 10.35
CA SER A 401 -33.06 43.13 10.40
C SER A 401 -32.40 42.99 11.77
N GLN A 402 -31.06 42.95 11.75
CA GLN A 402 -30.09 43.26 12.81
C GLN A 402 -30.15 42.45 14.13
N GLU A 403 -29.07 41.74 14.44
CA GLU A 403 -28.01 42.27 15.33
C GLU A 403 -26.78 41.34 15.34
N LEU A 404 -25.60 41.96 15.23
CA LEU A 404 -24.31 41.35 15.49
C LEU A 404 -24.25 40.85 16.94
N VAL A 405 -23.92 39.57 17.16
CA VAL A 405 -23.42 39.11 18.46
C VAL A 405 -21.94 38.74 18.31
N PRO A 406 -21.01 39.54 18.87
CA PRO A 406 -19.61 39.19 18.91
C PRO A 406 -19.33 38.28 20.10
N GLY A 407 -18.74 37.12 19.84
CA GLY A 407 -17.99 36.36 20.83
C GLY A 407 -18.64 35.04 21.23
N ILE A 408 -17.97 33.95 20.81
CA ILE A 408 -17.33 32.95 21.69
C ILE A 408 -16.33 32.22 20.77
N LEU A 409 -15.11 32.75 20.66
CA LEU A 409 -13.97 31.99 20.16
C LEU A 409 -13.46 31.16 21.34
N GLY A 410 -13.50 29.83 21.21
CA GLY A 410 -13.01 28.89 22.21
C GLY A 410 -11.49 28.97 22.39
N ILE A 411 -11.02 28.70 23.61
CA ILE A 411 -9.61 28.79 24.04
C ILE A 411 -8.67 27.87 23.22
N GLY A 412 -9.20 26.84 22.55
CA GLY A 412 -8.44 25.92 21.70
C GLY A 412 -7.89 26.53 20.41
N ALA A 413 -8.64 27.42 19.75
CA ALA A 413 -8.26 28.04 18.48
C ALA A 413 -7.04 28.96 18.61
N VAL A 414 -6.87 29.61 19.77
CA VAL A 414 -5.77 30.56 20.04
C VAL A 414 -4.45 29.82 20.32
N LEU A 415 -4.52 28.66 20.98
CA LEU A 415 -3.35 27.83 21.28
C LEU A 415 -2.88 27.03 20.05
N GLY A 416 -3.81 26.55 19.21
CA GLY A 416 -3.49 25.88 17.95
C GLY A 416 -2.75 26.79 16.98
N VAL A 417 -3.17 28.06 16.87
CA VAL A 417 -2.54 29.02 15.95
C VAL A 417 -1.19 29.54 16.47
N GLY A 418 -1.04 29.72 17.79
CA GLY A 418 0.27 30.02 18.39
C GLY A 418 1.30 28.91 18.10
N PHE A 419 0.87 27.65 18.07
CA PHE A 419 1.72 26.50 17.75
C PHE A 419 2.08 26.43 16.25
N VAL A 420 1.15 26.76 15.34
CA VAL A 420 1.42 26.84 13.89
C VAL A 420 2.45 27.93 13.59
N ILE A 421 2.31 29.13 14.16
CA ILE A 421 3.28 30.23 14.00
C ILE A 421 4.64 29.87 14.63
N PHE A 422 4.66 29.24 15.81
CA PHE A 422 5.89 28.74 16.45
C PHE A 422 6.62 27.71 15.58
N LYS A 423 5.89 26.82 14.91
CA LYS A 423 6.47 25.80 14.03
C LYS A 423 6.95 26.38 12.69
N MET A 424 6.25 27.39 12.15
CA MET A 424 6.66 28.11 10.92
C MET A 424 7.94 28.94 11.14
N LEU A 425 8.12 29.55 12.32
CA LEU A 425 9.33 30.32 12.65
C LEU A 425 10.56 29.44 12.92
N LYS A 426 10.39 28.17 13.29
CA LYS A 426 11.49 27.22 13.54
C LYS A 426 12.13 26.66 12.26
N ASN A 427 11.45 26.74 11.12
CA ASN A 427 11.90 26.18 9.84
C ASN A 427 12.57 27.19 8.89
N ARG A 428 12.92 28.41 9.34
CA ARG A 428 13.74 29.34 8.55
C ARG A 428 15.22 28.95 8.63
N GLY A 429 15.72 28.32 7.57
CA GLY A 429 17.15 28.13 7.32
C GLY A 429 17.62 28.96 6.13
N SER A 430 18.03 30.21 6.38
CA SER A 430 19.24 30.85 5.83
C SER A 430 19.23 32.38 6.07
N GLY A 431 20.27 32.87 6.75
CA GLY A 431 20.75 34.24 6.64
C GLY A 431 20.03 35.34 7.43
N THR A 432 20.17 35.38 8.76
CA THR A 432 20.60 36.54 9.59
C THR A 432 20.29 36.29 11.08
N SER A 433 21.29 36.53 11.92
CA SER A 433 21.25 36.36 13.38
C SER A 433 20.38 37.40 14.08
N VAL A 434 19.72 37.00 15.18
CA VAL A 434 19.54 37.66 16.51
C VAL A 434 18.39 36.85 17.18
N GLY A 435 18.35 36.44 18.43
CA GLY A 435 19.08 36.70 19.66
C GLY A 435 18.16 36.16 20.78
N ALA A 436 18.74 35.67 21.87
CA ALA A 436 18.05 34.92 22.92
C ALA A 436 16.78 35.60 23.46
N LEU A 437 15.72 34.80 23.66
CA LEU A 437 14.64 35.11 24.61
C LEU A 437 14.47 33.93 25.55
N SER A 438 15.31 33.93 26.58
CA SER A 438 15.16 33.16 27.80
C SER A 438 14.03 33.73 28.67
N THR A 439 13.28 32.82 29.29
CA THR A 439 12.51 32.96 30.55
C THR A 439 11.50 34.10 30.68
N LEU A 440 10.22 33.76 30.91
CA LEU A 440 9.34 34.49 31.83
C LEU A 440 8.38 33.52 32.56
N PRO A 441 7.91 33.88 33.78
CA PRO A 441 7.69 32.99 34.91
C PRO A 441 6.21 32.66 35.10
N GLY A 442 5.93 31.67 35.95
CA GLY A 442 4.57 31.32 36.35
C GLY A 442 3.86 32.49 37.03
N ILE A 443 2.66 32.83 36.55
CA ILE A 443 1.69 33.69 37.25
C ILE A 443 0.28 33.19 36.91
N GLY A 444 -0.47 32.80 37.95
CA GLY A 444 -1.92 32.63 37.88
C GLY A 444 -2.65 33.97 37.79
N GLY A 445 -3.79 34.00 37.10
CA GLY A 445 -4.69 35.15 37.11
C GLY A 445 -5.42 35.36 35.78
N ILE A 446 -6.74 35.56 35.87
CA ILE A 446 -7.75 35.71 34.80
C ILE A 446 -7.50 36.92 33.86
N GLY A 447 -6.43 37.71 34.07
CA GLY A 447 -6.02 38.84 33.22
C GLY A 447 -5.02 38.50 32.09
N GLY A 448 -4.27 37.40 32.19
CA GLY A 448 -3.25 37.01 31.19
C GLY A 448 -3.84 36.51 29.86
N GLU A 449 -5.04 35.91 29.90
CA GLU A 449 -5.69 35.30 28.73
C GLU A 449 -6.17 36.33 27.69
N LYS A 450 -6.60 37.52 28.12
CA LYS A 450 -7.02 38.59 27.19
C LYS A 450 -5.84 39.20 26.44
N LYS A 451 -4.67 39.29 27.07
CA LYS A 451 -3.45 39.84 26.45
C LYS A 451 -2.87 38.86 25.42
N LEU A 452 -2.80 37.57 25.77
CA LEU A 452 -2.41 36.50 24.84
C LEU A 452 -3.35 36.41 23.62
N ARG A 453 -4.67 36.52 23.82
CA ARG A 453 -5.64 36.59 22.70
C ARG A 453 -5.38 37.74 21.74
N ARG A 454 -5.07 38.93 22.27
CA ARG A 454 -4.86 40.13 21.47
C ARG A 454 -3.56 40.06 20.67
N GLU A 455 -2.50 39.50 21.26
CA GLU A 455 -1.20 39.28 20.59
C GLU A 455 -1.27 38.18 19.53
N SER A 456 -1.96 37.06 19.80
CA SER A 456 -2.17 36.00 18.80
C SER A 456 -3.02 36.46 17.62
N ALA A 457 -4.09 37.23 17.87
CA ALA A 457 -4.91 37.82 16.81
C ALA A 457 -4.13 38.86 15.98
N ALA A 458 -3.24 39.64 16.59
CA ALA A 458 -2.39 40.59 15.88
C ALA A 458 -1.39 39.89 14.96
N LYS A 459 -0.69 38.83 15.44
CA LYS A 459 0.23 38.02 14.62
C LYS A 459 -0.47 37.29 13.49
N LEU A 460 -1.70 36.85 13.70
CA LEU A 460 -2.55 36.26 12.65
C LEU A 460 -2.94 37.27 11.58
N ASN A 461 -3.30 38.49 11.96
CA ASN A 461 -3.60 39.57 11.02
C ASN A 461 -2.35 40.04 10.26
N GLU A 462 -1.17 39.92 10.85
CA GLU A 462 0.11 40.16 10.21
C GLU A 462 0.46 39.05 9.21
N PHE A 463 0.33 37.78 9.60
CA PHE A 463 0.49 36.64 8.70
C PHE A 463 -0.51 36.64 7.54
N SER A 464 -1.77 37.00 7.80
CA SER A 464 -2.80 37.19 6.76
C SER A 464 -2.45 38.33 5.80
N ARG A 465 -1.73 39.37 6.27
CA ARG A 465 -1.17 40.42 5.41
C ARG A 465 0.03 39.94 4.60
N GLU A 466 0.93 39.15 5.19
CA GLU A 466 2.08 38.55 4.49
C GLU A 466 1.63 37.53 3.42
N LEU A 467 0.57 36.76 3.68
CA LEU A 467 -0.04 35.86 2.70
C LEU A 467 -0.39 36.58 1.39
N ARG A 468 -0.75 37.87 1.46
CA ARG A 468 -1.05 38.70 0.28
C ARG A 468 0.16 39.02 -0.60
N THR A 469 1.37 38.64 -0.20
CA THR A 469 2.61 38.89 -0.97
C THR A 469 3.12 37.65 -1.69
N PHE A 470 2.63 36.45 -1.34
CA PHE A 470 3.13 35.20 -1.89
C PHE A 470 2.31 34.76 -3.10
N ARG A 471 3.01 34.51 -4.20
CA ARG A 471 2.44 33.93 -5.42
C ARG A 471 2.06 32.46 -5.26
N GLU A 472 2.79 31.74 -4.41
CA GLU A 472 2.56 30.34 -4.06
C GLU A 472 2.42 30.22 -2.55
N VAL A 473 1.33 29.61 -2.09
CA VAL A 473 1.04 29.38 -0.68
C VAL A 473 0.95 27.88 -0.43
N ASP A 474 1.99 27.30 0.19
CA ASP A 474 1.99 25.91 0.62
C ASP A 474 1.74 25.79 2.13
N LEU A 475 0.55 25.31 2.46
CA LEU A 475 0.11 25.01 3.81
C LEU A 475 -0.26 23.53 3.94
N SER A 476 0.35 22.65 3.15
CA SER A 476 0.14 21.21 3.21
C SER A 476 0.65 20.56 4.50
N GLY A 477 -0.08 19.55 4.98
CA GLY A 477 0.35 18.66 6.07
C GLY A 477 0.52 19.36 7.44
N LYS A 478 -0.17 20.48 7.68
CA LYS A 478 -0.06 21.24 8.94
C LYS A 478 -1.09 20.82 9.99
N SER A 479 -2.13 20.08 9.60
CA SER A 479 -3.14 19.48 10.48
C SER A 479 -3.92 20.49 11.32
N PHE A 480 -4.30 21.64 10.73
CA PHE A 480 -5.04 22.69 11.44
C PHE A 480 -6.57 22.49 11.49
N GLY A 481 -7.11 21.50 10.76
CA GLY A 481 -8.54 21.15 10.78
C GLY A 481 -9.48 22.26 10.27
N ASP A 482 -10.78 22.07 10.46
CA ASP A 482 -11.78 23.03 9.97
C ASP A 482 -11.65 24.42 10.62
N GLU A 483 -11.42 24.49 11.93
CA GLU A 483 -11.29 25.78 12.65
C GLU A 483 -10.12 26.63 12.14
N GLY A 484 -8.96 26.00 11.93
CA GLY A 484 -7.80 26.70 11.37
C GLY A 484 -8.03 27.08 9.91
N PHE A 485 -8.73 26.23 9.15
CA PHE A 485 -9.05 26.51 7.76
C PHE A 485 -10.01 27.69 7.60
N ILE A 486 -11.07 27.76 8.42
CA ILE A 486 -12.03 28.86 8.43
C ILE A 486 -11.30 30.20 8.59
N PHE A 487 -10.35 30.27 9.52
CA PHE A 487 -9.55 31.48 9.74
C PHE A 487 -8.68 31.82 8.51
N LEU A 488 -8.02 30.83 7.93
CA LEU A 488 -7.13 31.03 6.78
C LEU A 488 -7.91 31.40 5.50
N ALA A 489 -9.12 30.87 5.35
CA ALA A 489 -10.01 31.15 4.22
C ALA A 489 -10.38 32.64 4.15
N GLU A 490 -10.66 33.28 5.29
CA GLU A 490 -10.92 34.74 5.31
C GLU A 490 -9.73 35.55 4.77
N GLY A 491 -8.49 35.12 5.07
CA GLY A 491 -7.29 35.76 4.54
C GLY A 491 -7.18 35.68 3.01
N LEU A 492 -7.73 34.62 2.40
CA LEU A 492 -7.73 34.42 0.96
C LEU A 492 -8.74 35.30 0.21
N ALA A 493 -9.82 35.75 0.85
CA ALA A 493 -10.77 36.68 0.22
C ALA A 493 -10.11 38.00 -0.17
N PHE A 494 -9.10 38.42 0.59
CA PHE A 494 -8.34 39.65 0.36
C PHE A 494 -6.98 39.40 -0.30
N ASN A 495 -6.72 38.17 -0.73
CA ASN A 495 -5.48 37.81 -1.40
C ASN A 495 -5.59 38.05 -2.91
N GLY A 496 -4.84 39.03 -3.41
CA GLY A 496 -4.78 39.40 -4.82
C GLY A 496 -3.49 39.00 -5.54
N SER A 497 -2.70 38.07 -5.00
CA SER A 497 -1.40 37.68 -5.57
C SER A 497 -1.15 36.17 -5.65
N ALA A 498 -1.78 35.37 -4.77
CA ALA A 498 -1.60 33.94 -4.74
C ALA A 498 -2.24 33.28 -5.97
N GLU A 499 -1.41 32.76 -6.88
CA GLU A 499 -1.84 32.00 -8.05
C GLU A 499 -1.99 30.51 -7.75
N SER A 500 -1.23 29.99 -6.76
CA SER A 500 -1.28 28.59 -6.34
C SER A 500 -1.44 28.49 -4.83
N VAL A 501 -2.46 27.76 -4.38
CA VAL A 501 -2.74 27.56 -2.96
C VAL A 501 -2.92 26.07 -2.66
N ASP A 502 -2.09 25.56 -1.74
CA ASP A 502 -2.09 24.18 -1.28
C ASP A 502 -2.51 24.05 0.18
N PHE A 503 -3.66 23.42 0.42
CA PHE A 503 -4.18 23.06 1.74
C PHE A 503 -4.32 21.55 1.91
N SER A 504 -3.54 20.76 1.19
CA SER A 504 -3.63 19.31 1.25
C SER A 504 -3.27 18.74 2.63
N ALA A 505 -3.88 17.60 2.98
CA ALA A 505 -3.59 16.84 4.20
C ALA A 505 -3.70 17.66 5.52
N ASN A 506 -4.73 18.50 5.65
CA ASN A 506 -4.96 19.32 6.84
C ASN A 506 -6.15 18.89 7.70
N GLY A 507 -6.89 17.86 7.28
CA GLY A 507 -8.07 17.39 8.00
C GLY A 507 -9.29 18.30 7.83
N ILE A 508 -9.39 18.96 6.67
CA ILE A 508 -10.55 19.78 6.30
C ILE A 508 -11.72 18.84 5.93
N THR A 509 -12.93 19.18 6.37
CA THR A 509 -14.18 18.48 6.08
C THR A 509 -15.13 19.40 5.32
N ALA A 510 -16.34 18.92 4.99
CA ALA A 510 -17.38 19.74 4.38
C ALA A 510 -17.70 21.02 5.18
N GLU A 511 -17.58 20.98 6.52
CA GLU A 511 -17.79 22.16 7.36
C GLU A 511 -16.74 23.24 7.12
N GLY A 512 -15.47 22.87 7.03
CA GLY A 512 -14.40 23.82 6.70
C GLY A 512 -14.59 24.45 5.31
N ILE A 513 -15.05 23.67 4.33
CA ILE A 513 -15.32 24.17 2.97
C ILE A 513 -16.35 25.30 2.95
N LYS A 514 -17.32 25.32 3.88
CA LYS A 514 -18.33 26.40 3.97
C LYS A 514 -17.69 27.78 4.18
N ALA A 515 -16.50 27.85 4.79
CA ALA A 515 -15.76 29.11 4.93
C ALA A 515 -15.38 29.75 3.59
N LEU A 516 -15.28 28.95 2.53
CA LEU A 516 -14.94 29.44 1.18
C LEU A 516 -16.09 30.15 0.48
N THR A 517 -17.29 30.18 1.07
CA THR A 517 -18.51 30.71 0.44
C THR A 517 -18.38 32.16 -0.01
N GLN A 518 -17.65 32.99 0.74
CA GLN A 518 -17.40 34.40 0.40
C GLN A 518 -16.07 34.62 -0.34
N VAL A 519 -15.21 33.60 -0.38
CA VAL A 519 -13.83 33.68 -0.87
C VAL A 519 -13.76 33.27 -2.34
N ILE A 520 -14.19 32.05 -2.66
CA ILE A 520 -14.00 31.46 -3.99
C ILE A 520 -14.78 32.19 -5.08
N PRO A 521 -16.04 32.61 -4.88
CA PRO A 521 -16.77 33.33 -5.93
C PRO A 521 -16.14 34.68 -6.33
N THR A 522 -15.40 35.32 -5.42
CA THR A 522 -14.79 36.65 -5.64
C THR A 522 -13.32 36.56 -6.03
N ASN A 523 -12.62 35.47 -5.70
CA ASN A 523 -11.20 35.31 -6.00
C ASN A 523 -10.98 34.88 -7.46
N THR A 524 -10.40 35.80 -8.26
CA THR A 524 -10.06 35.58 -9.67
C THR A 524 -8.56 35.41 -9.91
N PHE A 525 -7.72 35.58 -8.89
CA PHE A 525 -6.27 35.46 -8.99
C PHE A 525 -5.77 34.01 -8.84
N MET A 526 -6.43 33.23 -7.99
CA MET A 526 -6.08 31.84 -7.73
C MET A 526 -6.36 30.97 -8.94
N LYS A 527 -5.30 30.38 -9.51
CA LYS A 527 -5.37 29.50 -10.69
C LYS A 527 -5.32 28.03 -10.31
N THR A 528 -4.54 27.67 -9.30
CA THR A 528 -4.40 26.31 -8.78
C THR A 528 -4.88 26.24 -7.35
N PHE A 529 -5.82 25.33 -7.10
CA PHE A 529 -6.36 25.11 -5.77
C PHE A 529 -6.30 23.64 -5.39
N ASN A 530 -5.48 23.32 -4.38
CA ASN A 530 -5.25 21.96 -3.90
C ASN A 530 -5.86 21.73 -2.52
N LEU A 531 -6.86 20.83 -2.47
CA LEU A 531 -7.52 20.35 -1.26
C LEU A 531 -7.31 18.84 -1.07
N SER A 532 -6.31 18.23 -1.72
CA SER A 532 -6.07 16.79 -1.69
C SER A 532 -5.87 16.24 -0.26
N GLY A 533 -6.31 15.02 0.03
CA GLY A 533 -6.10 14.39 1.33
C GLY A 533 -6.89 15.02 2.50
N ASN A 534 -7.98 15.72 2.20
CA ASN A 534 -8.92 16.26 3.19
C ASN A 534 -10.24 15.49 3.08
N ASN A 535 -10.85 15.04 4.18
CA ASN A 535 -12.04 14.18 4.10
C ASN A 535 -13.32 15.01 3.84
N ILE A 536 -13.36 15.78 2.75
CA ILE A 536 -14.47 16.70 2.45
C ILE A 536 -15.76 15.95 2.05
N GLY A 537 -15.64 14.75 1.48
CA GLY A 537 -16.77 13.91 1.08
C GLY A 537 -17.65 14.51 -0.03
N ASP A 538 -18.79 13.87 -0.29
CA ASP A 538 -19.75 14.32 -1.30
C ASP A 538 -20.36 15.69 -0.98
N GLU A 539 -20.66 15.97 0.30
CA GLU A 539 -21.18 17.26 0.74
C GLU A 539 -20.20 18.40 0.44
N GLY A 540 -18.91 18.23 0.79
CA GLY A 540 -17.89 19.22 0.49
C GLY A 540 -17.70 19.43 -1.01
N ALA A 541 -17.76 18.36 -1.82
CA ALA A 541 -17.70 18.46 -3.27
C ALA A 541 -18.91 19.20 -3.87
N GLN A 542 -20.12 18.98 -3.35
CA GLN A 542 -21.32 19.71 -3.74
C GLN A 542 -21.22 21.20 -3.43
N ILE A 543 -20.73 21.55 -2.23
CA ILE A 543 -20.49 22.94 -1.86
C ILE A 543 -19.47 23.56 -2.83
N LEU A 544 -18.31 22.93 -3.03
CA LEU A 544 -17.30 23.41 -3.99
C LEU A 544 -17.87 23.58 -5.40
N ALA A 545 -18.69 22.64 -5.87
CA ALA A 545 -19.34 22.72 -7.17
C ALA A 545 -20.19 24.00 -7.30
N THR A 546 -20.97 24.33 -6.27
CA THR A 546 -21.77 25.57 -6.28
C THR A 546 -20.90 26.83 -6.22
N LEU A 547 -19.82 26.82 -5.43
CA LEU A 547 -18.93 27.99 -5.30
C LEU A 547 -18.14 28.28 -6.57
N LEU A 548 -17.80 27.24 -7.33
CA LEU A 548 -16.98 27.34 -8.52
C LEU A 548 -17.79 27.56 -9.81
N GLU A 549 -19.12 27.50 -9.76
CA GLU A 549 -19.99 27.57 -10.95
C GLU A 549 -19.67 28.78 -11.84
N ASN A 550 -19.47 29.95 -11.22
CA ASN A 550 -19.16 31.21 -11.91
C ASN A 550 -17.71 31.70 -11.65
N ASN A 551 -16.87 30.90 -10.99
CA ASN A 551 -15.49 31.29 -10.73
C ASN A 551 -14.69 31.33 -12.04
N GLN A 552 -13.94 32.42 -12.24
CA GLN A 552 -13.15 32.67 -13.45
C GLN A 552 -11.63 32.52 -13.24
N GLY A 553 -11.19 32.32 -12.00
CA GLY A 553 -9.77 32.22 -11.65
C GLY A 553 -9.25 30.80 -11.77
N ILE A 554 -9.92 29.84 -11.14
CA ILE A 554 -9.40 28.49 -10.93
C ILE A 554 -9.42 27.69 -12.23
N GLN A 555 -8.22 27.31 -12.67
CA GLN A 555 -7.97 26.50 -13.86
C GLN A 555 -7.64 25.05 -13.49
N LYS A 556 -6.98 24.84 -12.35
CA LYS A 556 -6.59 23.53 -11.84
C LYS A 556 -7.17 23.30 -10.45
N LEU A 557 -8.04 22.30 -10.33
CA LEU A 557 -8.66 21.89 -9.07
C LEU A 557 -8.19 20.49 -8.69
N GLN A 558 -7.58 20.35 -7.51
CA GLN A 558 -7.06 19.07 -7.01
C GLN A 558 -7.82 18.61 -5.77
N LEU A 559 -8.53 17.49 -5.92
CA LEU A 559 -9.41 16.87 -4.93
C LEU A 559 -9.05 15.38 -4.75
N ASN A 560 -7.77 15.03 -4.85
CA ASN A 560 -7.31 13.65 -4.70
C ASN A 560 -7.55 13.17 -3.26
N SER A 561 -7.91 11.90 -3.05
CA SER A 561 -8.05 11.31 -1.70
C SER A 561 -8.96 12.12 -0.76
N ASN A 562 -10.12 12.53 -1.25
CA ASN A 562 -11.08 13.36 -0.53
C ASN A 562 -12.35 12.62 -0.06
N ASN A 563 -12.38 11.30 -0.25
CA ASN A 563 -13.53 10.44 0.01
C ASN A 563 -14.81 10.86 -0.75
N ILE A 564 -14.64 11.36 -1.98
CA ILE A 564 -15.74 11.72 -2.88
C ILE A 564 -16.30 10.45 -3.52
N GLY A 565 -17.61 10.26 -3.46
CA GLY A 565 -18.37 9.21 -4.14
C GLY A 565 -19.08 9.73 -5.40
N ASP A 566 -20.07 8.97 -5.86
CA ASP A 566 -20.82 9.29 -7.09
C ASP A 566 -21.62 10.59 -6.98
N GLU A 567 -22.15 10.93 -5.81
CA GLU A 567 -22.95 12.14 -5.64
C GLU A 567 -22.11 13.42 -5.71
N GLY A 568 -20.92 13.41 -5.10
CA GLY A 568 -19.96 14.51 -5.25
C GLY A 568 -19.39 14.58 -6.66
N ALA A 569 -19.12 13.44 -7.30
CA ALA A 569 -18.69 13.38 -8.70
C ALA A 569 -19.75 13.95 -9.66
N LYS A 570 -21.04 13.63 -9.47
CA LYS A 570 -22.15 14.22 -10.23
C LYS A 570 -22.22 15.73 -10.06
N ALA A 571 -22.07 16.24 -8.84
CA ALA A 571 -22.06 17.68 -8.61
C ALA A 571 -20.89 18.38 -9.32
N LEU A 572 -19.69 17.79 -9.28
CA LEU A 572 -18.53 18.31 -10.02
C LEU A 572 -18.71 18.18 -11.54
N ALA A 573 -19.39 17.15 -12.02
CA ALA A 573 -19.75 17.01 -13.44
C ALA A 573 -20.73 18.11 -13.88
N GLU A 574 -21.75 18.42 -13.08
CA GLU A 574 -22.66 19.56 -13.33
C GLU A 574 -21.93 20.91 -13.29
N LEU A 575 -20.98 21.08 -12.37
CA LEU A 575 -20.07 22.24 -12.39
C LEU A 575 -19.37 22.36 -13.74
N LEU A 576 -18.79 21.28 -14.27
CA LEU A 576 -18.07 21.32 -15.54
C LEU A 576 -18.96 21.65 -16.74
N LYS A 577 -20.25 21.35 -16.69
CA LYS A 577 -21.19 21.75 -17.77
C LYS A 577 -21.36 23.27 -17.86
N LYS A 578 -21.15 23.98 -16.74
CA LYS A 578 -21.39 25.43 -16.61
C LYS A 578 -20.10 26.23 -16.57
N ASN A 579 -19.08 25.74 -15.87
CA ASN A 579 -17.80 26.41 -15.72
C ASN A 579 -16.94 26.23 -16.98
N SER A 580 -16.44 27.34 -17.51
CA SER A 580 -15.60 27.40 -18.71
C SER A 580 -14.12 27.73 -18.46
N HIS A 581 -13.68 27.73 -17.20
CA HIS A 581 -12.31 28.12 -16.82
C HIS A 581 -11.47 26.94 -16.33
N ILE A 582 -12.09 25.94 -15.69
CA ILE A 582 -11.39 24.73 -15.25
C ILE A 582 -10.91 23.95 -16.47
N THR A 583 -9.58 23.80 -16.58
CA THR A 583 -8.91 23.01 -17.61
C THR A 583 -8.39 21.70 -17.08
N THR A 584 -8.17 21.59 -15.76
CA THR A 584 -7.63 20.40 -15.11
C THR A 584 -8.40 20.07 -13.84
N LEU A 585 -8.93 18.86 -13.76
CA LEU A 585 -9.61 18.33 -12.59
C LEU A 585 -8.94 17.02 -12.14
N GLU A 586 -8.47 16.98 -10.89
CA GLU A 586 -7.87 15.79 -10.30
C GLU A 586 -8.74 15.21 -9.18
N LEU A 587 -9.15 13.95 -9.34
CA LEU A 587 -10.04 13.21 -8.44
C LEU A 587 -9.48 11.81 -8.12
N ASN A 588 -8.16 11.66 -8.10
CA ASN A 588 -7.53 10.37 -7.88
C ASN A 588 -7.81 9.83 -6.48
N ASN A 589 -7.86 8.50 -6.33
CA ASN A 589 -7.99 7.78 -5.07
C ASN A 589 -9.22 8.21 -4.25
N ASN A 590 -10.36 8.36 -4.90
CA ASN A 590 -11.66 8.62 -4.28
C ASN A 590 -12.52 7.34 -4.31
N SER A 591 -13.81 7.45 -4.02
CA SER A 591 -14.79 6.36 -4.00
C SER A 591 -15.80 6.48 -5.15
N ILE A 592 -15.36 6.99 -6.31
CA ILE A 592 -16.21 7.20 -7.49
C ILE A 592 -16.39 5.88 -8.24
N ASP A 593 -17.63 5.46 -8.46
CA ASP A 593 -18.02 4.23 -9.17
C ASP A 593 -18.53 4.59 -10.57
N TYR A 594 -19.24 3.68 -11.22
CA TYR A 594 -19.78 3.84 -12.56
C TYR A 594 -20.70 5.06 -12.68
N GLY A 595 -21.43 5.43 -11.63
CA GLY A 595 -22.38 6.54 -11.66
C GLY A 595 -21.68 7.89 -11.82
N GLY A 596 -20.58 8.11 -11.10
CA GLY A 596 -19.78 9.32 -11.26
C GLY A 596 -19.00 9.36 -12.58
N PHE A 597 -18.50 8.22 -13.05
CA PHE A 597 -17.88 8.12 -14.39
C PHE A 597 -18.87 8.47 -15.50
N ALA A 598 -20.10 7.97 -15.41
CA ALA A 598 -21.16 8.29 -16.36
C ALA A 598 -21.50 9.79 -16.34
N ALA A 599 -21.54 10.42 -15.15
CA ALA A 599 -21.76 11.85 -15.03
C ALA A 599 -20.64 12.67 -15.71
N PHE A 600 -19.38 12.28 -15.54
CA PHE A 600 -18.28 12.93 -16.27
C PHE A 600 -18.34 12.69 -17.78
N GLY A 601 -18.73 11.50 -18.22
CA GLY A 601 -18.99 11.23 -19.64
C GLY A 601 -20.03 12.19 -20.22
N ASP A 602 -21.15 12.38 -19.53
CA ASP A 602 -22.19 13.33 -19.93
C ASP A 602 -21.70 14.79 -19.89
N ALA A 603 -20.95 15.18 -18.85
CA ALA A 603 -20.37 16.51 -18.75
C ALA A 603 -19.40 16.84 -19.88
N LEU A 604 -18.62 15.86 -20.38
CA LEU A 604 -17.69 16.06 -21.49
C LEU A 604 -18.37 16.39 -22.82
N ILE A 605 -19.65 16.02 -22.99
CA ILE A 605 -20.45 16.37 -24.17
C ILE A 605 -20.69 17.88 -24.20
N ALA A 606 -21.01 18.49 -23.05
CA ALA A 606 -21.28 19.91 -22.94
C ALA A 606 -20.00 20.74 -22.75
N ASN A 607 -19.08 20.29 -21.90
CA ASN A 607 -17.87 21.02 -21.56
C ASN A 607 -16.91 21.12 -22.75
N LYS A 608 -16.39 22.33 -22.98
CA LYS A 608 -15.45 22.64 -24.08
C LYS A 608 -14.11 23.20 -23.61
N THR A 609 -13.78 23.06 -22.34
CA THR A 609 -12.61 23.74 -21.73
C THR A 609 -11.67 22.77 -21.03
N LEU A 610 -12.21 21.68 -20.47
CA LEU A 610 -11.44 20.65 -19.79
C LEU A 610 -10.46 19.99 -20.77
N ARG A 611 -9.20 19.96 -20.36
CA ARG A 611 -8.06 19.40 -21.09
C ARG A 611 -7.54 18.13 -20.43
N SER A 612 -7.55 18.06 -19.10
CA SER A 612 -7.04 16.91 -18.36
C SER A 612 -8.00 16.50 -17.26
N LEU A 613 -8.34 15.21 -17.23
CA LEU A 613 -9.17 14.62 -16.19
C LEU A 613 -8.46 13.41 -15.58
N TYR A 614 -8.26 13.46 -14.26
CA TYR A 614 -7.60 12.42 -13.51
C TYR A 614 -8.58 11.71 -12.58
N LEU A 615 -8.83 10.43 -12.84
CA LEU A 615 -9.73 9.55 -12.09
C LEU A 615 -9.01 8.27 -11.64
N ASN A 616 -7.68 8.30 -11.45
CA ASN A 616 -6.92 7.12 -11.06
C ASN A 616 -7.39 6.58 -9.69
N GLY A 617 -7.34 5.27 -9.46
CA GLY A 617 -7.63 4.65 -8.17
C GLY A 617 -9.08 4.78 -7.71
N ASN A 618 -10.03 4.83 -8.64
CA ASN A 618 -11.47 4.83 -8.39
C ASN A 618 -12.07 3.46 -8.80
N TYR A 619 -13.39 3.38 -8.94
CA TYR A 619 -14.13 2.12 -9.13
C TYR A 619 -14.98 2.13 -10.41
N GLY A 620 -14.60 2.91 -11.42
CA GLY A 620 -15.43 3.08 -12.63
C GLY A 620 -15.79 1.76 -13.34
N GLY A 621 -14.90 0.76 -13.30
CA GLY A 621 -15.12 -0.55 -13.90
C GLY A 621 -15.37 -0.49 -15.41
N ALA A 622 -15.83 -1.60 -15.99
CA ALA A 622 -16.14 -1.66 -17.42
C ALA A 622 -17.31 -0.74 -17.81
N LEU A 623 -18.34 -0.63 -16.96
CA LEU A 623 -19.54 0.17 -17.23
C LEU A 623 -19.24 1.67 -17.19
N GLY A 624 -18.49 2.15 -16.19
CA GLY A 624 -18.08 3.54 -16.10
C GLY A 624 -17.15 3.93 -17.24
N ALA A 625 -16.20 3.06 -17.61
CA ALA A 625 -15.35 3.29 -18.79
C ALA A 625 -16.16 3.39 -20.09
N ALA A 626 -17.17 2.53 -20.28
CA ALA A 626 -18.04 2.59 -21.44
C ALA A 626 -18.90 3.86 -21.49
N ALA A 627 -19.43 4.31 -20.34
CA ALA A 627 -20.19 5.55 -20.25
C ALA A 627 -19.29 6.78 -20.51
N PHE A 628 -18.09 6.78 -19.93
CA PHE A 628 -17.09 7.81 -20.19
C PHE A 628 -16.67 7.87 -21.66
N ALA A 629 -16.51 6.72 -22.31
CA ALA A 629 -16.18 6.60 -23.73
C ALA A 629 -17.20 7.31 -24.63
N LYS A 630 -18.50 7.20 -24.35
CA LYS A 630 -19.55 7.90 -25.10
C LYS A 630 -19.38 9.42 -25.03
N GLY A 631 -18.98 9.95 -23.88
CA GLY A 631 -18.67 11.37 -23.73
C GLY A 631 -17.47 11.82 -24.57
N LEU A 632 -16.46 10.96 -24.70
CA LEU A 632 -15.27 11.24 -25.50
C LEU A 632 -15.56 11.33 -27.00
N GLU A 633 -16.56 10.61 -27.51
CA GLU A 633 -16.94 10.65 -28.93
C GLU A 633 -17.35 12.07 -29.39
N GLU A 634 -18.03 12.82 -28.52
CA GLU A 634 -18.50 14.19 -28.78
C GLU A 634 -17.55 15.29 -28.28
N ASN A 635 -16.59 14.92 -27.44
CA ASN A 635 -15.61 15.85 -26.90
C ASN A 635 -14.48 16.15 -27.89
N LYS A 636 -13.94 17.37 -27.84
CA LYS A 636 -12.84 17.82 -28.72
C LYS A 636 -11.67 18.48 -27.95
N THR A 637 -11.83 18.68 -26.65
CA THR A 637 -10.95 19.55 -25.85
C THR A 637 -10.05 18.76 -24.92
N LEU A 638 -10.48 17.59 -24.48
CA LEU A 638 -9.68 16.70 -23.67
C LEU A 638 -8.41 16.29 -24.44
N ARG A 639 -7.30 16.25 -23.73
CA ARG A 639 -5.94 15.95 -24.18
C ARG A 639 -5.33 14.80 -23.39
N GLU A 640 -5.68 14.74 -22.11
CA GLU A 640 -5.12 13.78 -21.16
C GLU A 640 -6.25 13.04 -20.44
N VAL A 641 -6.16 11.71 -20.45
CA VAL A 641 -7.12 10.81 -19.79
C VAL A 641 -6.36 9.90 -18.86
N HIS A 642 -6.58 10.05 -17.55
CA HIS A 642 -5.90 9.24 -16.54
C HIS A 642 -6.89 8.39 -15.75
N LEU A 643 -6.90 7.08 -16.03
CA LEU A 643 -7.83 6.09 -15.47
C LEU A 643 -7.10 4.87 -14.87
N HIS A 644 -5.86 5.03 -14.41
CA HIS A 644 -5.10 3.97 -13.73
C HIS A 644 -5.90 3.36 -12.57
N GLY A 645 -5.88 2.04 -12.36
CA GLY A 645 -6.42 1.46 -11.12
C GLY A 645 -7.94 1.53 -10.99
N ASN A 646 -8.70 1.32 -12.07
CA ASN A 646 -10.18 1.44 -12.10
C ASN A 646 -10.91 0.12 -12.41
N GLN A 647 -10.21 -1.02 -12.47
CA GLN A 647 -10.79 -2.33 -12.78
C GLN A 647 -11.57 -2.36 -14.11
N ILE A 648 -11.09 -1.65 -15.12
CA ILE A 648 -11.78 -1.46 -16.41
C ILE A 648 -11.98 -2.78 -17.17
N GLY A 649 -10.98 -3.69 -17.12
CA GLY A 649 -11.00 -4.98 -17.81
C GLY A 649 -11.00 -4.88 -19.34
N ASN A 650 -11.07 -6.04 -20.01
CA ASN A 650 -11.01 -6.13 -21.47
C ASN A 650 -12.18 -5.44 -22.19
N GLU A 651 -13.41 -5.62 -21.70
CA GLU A 651 -14.60 -5.00 -22.32
C GLU A 651 -14.64 -3.47 -22.11
N GLY A 652 -14.24 -3.02 -20.92
CA GLY A 652 -14.14 -1.59 -20.64
C GLY A 652 -13.08 -0.93 -21.52
N VAL A 653 -11.90 -1.54 -21.67
CA VAL A 653 -10.84 -0.94 -22.50
C VAL A 653 -11.21 -0.98 -23.99
N ARG A 654 -11.94 -2.01 -24.45
CA ARG A 654 -12.47 -2.06 -25.82
C ARG A 654 -13.34 -0.84 -26.12
N THR A 655 -14.30 -0.54 -25.25
CA THR A 655 -15.21 0.60 -25.45
C THR A 655 -14.48 1.93 -25.29
N LEU A 656 -13.60 2.06 -24.30
CA LEU A 656 -12.78 3.25 -24.08
C LEU A 656 -11.89 3.59 -25.28
N MET A 657 -11.16 2.60 -25.82
CA MET A 657 -10.34 2.80 -27.02
C MET A 657 -11.21 3.15 -28.24
N GLY A 658 -12.41 2.57 -28.33
CA GLY A 658 -13.43 2.96 -29.32
C GLY A 658 -13.76 4.46 -29.26
N GLY A 659 -14.11 4.96 -28.07
CA GLY A 659 -14.41 6.37 -27.85
C GLY A 659 -13.21 7.28 -28.13
N LEU A 660 -12.01 6.89 -27.70
CA LEU A 660 -10.77 7.63 -27.95
C LEU A 660 -10.38 7.68 -29.44
N MET A 661 -10.65 6.62 -30.22
CA MET A 661 -10.45 6.63 -31.67
C MET A 661 -11.44 7.54 -32.40
N SER A 662 -12.65 7.71 -31.85
CA SER A 662 -13.69 8.60 -32.38
C SER A 662 -13.54 10.05 -31.91
N HIS A 663 -12.78 10.28 -30.83
CA HIS A 663 -12.49 11.61 -30.30
C HIS A 663 -11.85 12.50 -31.38
N ARG A 664 -12.42 13.69 -31.60
CA ARG A 664 -12.00 14.59 -32.69
C ARG A 664 -10.92 15.59 -32.28
N GLY A 665 -10.48 15.55 -31.02
CA GLY A 665 -9.40 16.36 -30.51
C GLY A 665 -8.04 15.69 -30.67
N LYS A 666 -7.04 16.24 -29.97
CA LYS A 666 -5.66 15.73 -29.96
C LYS A 666 -5.35 15.10 -28.61
N VAL A 667 -5.80 13.88 -28.38
CA VAL A 667 -5.40 13.13 -27.17
C VAL A 667 -3.91 12.84 -27.26
N THR A 668 -3.14 13.34 -26.30
CA THR A 668 -1.68 13.24 -26.23
C THR A 668 -1.22 12.25 -25.16
N SER A 669 -2.01 12.06 -24.10
CA SER A 669 -1.68 11.24 -22.94
C SER A 669 -2.84 10.34 -22.54
N VAL A 670 -2.56 9.04 -22.37
CA VAL A 670 -3.53 8.06 -21.87
C VAL A 670 -2.88 7.18 -20.81
N ASP A 671 -3.44 7.20 -19.60
CA ASP A 671 -3.09 6.26 -18.52
C ASP A 671 -4.23 5.28 -18.28
N ILE A 672 -3.96 4.00 -18.53
CA ILE A 672 -4.87 2.88 -18.28
C ILE A 672 -4.14 1.74 -17.54
N GLY A 673 -3.08 2.05 -16.79
CA GLY A 673 -2.38 1.05 -15.99
C GLY A 673 -3.26 0.43 -14.90
N ASN A 674 -2.90 -0.77 -14.43
CA ASN A 674 -3.54 -1.47 -13.31
C ASN A 674 -5.06 -1.61 -13.47
N ASN A 675 -5.50 -2.10 -14.63
CA ASN A 675 -6.91 -2.18 -14.99
C ASN A 675 -7.36 -3.61 -15.33
N SER A 676 -6.58 -4.62 -14.98
CA SER A 676 -6.86 -6.03 -15.28
C SER A 676 -7.08 -6.28 -16.78
N ILE A 677 -6.30 -5.60 -17.63
CA ILE A 677 -6.35 -5.73 -19.08
C ILE A 677 -5.52 -6.96 -19.48
N GLY A 678 -6.15 -7.91 -20.18
CA GLY A 678 -5.49 -9.09 -20.72
C GLY A 678 -5.09 -8.93 -22.19
N PRO A 679 -4.67 -10.03 -22.85
CA PRO A 679 -4.25 -10.00 -24.27
C PRO A 679 -5.35 -9.50 -25.21
N GLN A 680 -6.62 -9.79 -24.91
CA GLN A 680 -7.76 -9.34 -25.71
C GLN A 680 -7.95 -7.81 -25.64
N GLY A 681 -7.77 -7.21 -24.47
CA GLY A 681 -7.82 -5.76 -24.35
C GLY A 681 -6.61 -5.08 -25.01
N ALA A 682 -5.44 -5.72 -24.98
CA ALA A 682 -4.23 -5.22 -25.67
C ALA A 682 -4.42 -5.10 -27.19
N PHE A 683 -5.23 -5.96 -27.81
CA PHE A 683 -5.60 -5.80 -29.22
C PHE A 683 -6.28 -4.46 -29.49
N HIS A 684 -7.21 -4.03 -28.63
CA HIS A 684 -7.90 -2.75 -28.79
C HIS A 684 -6.98 -1.55 -28.52
N ILE A 685 -6.05 -1.69 -27.59
CA ILE A 685 -5.00 -0.69 -27.34
C ILE A 685 -4.11 -0.55 -28.60
N ALA A 686 -3.71 -1.67 -29.20
CA ALA A 686 -2.91 -1.67 -30.43
C ALA A 686 -3.64 -0.98 -31.59
N GLU A 687 -4.94 -1.21 -31.77
CA GLU A 687 -5.74 -0.53 -32.78
C GLU A 687 -5.82 0.99 -32.54
N PHE A 688 -5.95 1.42 -31.28
CA PHE A 688 -5.88 2.84 -30.94
C PHE A 688 -4.52 3.45 -31.25
N ILE A 689 -3.41 2.79 -30.90
CA ILE A 689 -2.04 3.24 -31.23
C ILE A 689 -1.87 3.43 -32.74
N LYS A 690 -2.38 2.49 -33.56
CA LYS A 690 -2.27 2.58 -35.03
C LYS A 690 -3.03 3.78 -35.61
N LYS A 691 -4.18 4.13 -35.04
CA LYS A 691 -5.06 5.20 -35.56
C LYS A 691 -4.72 6.57 -35.01
N SER A 692 -4.19 6.65 -33.78
CA SER A 692 -3.90 7.92 -33.16
C SER A 692 -2.78 8.66 -33.90
N LYS A 693 -3.00 9.95 -34.15
CA LYS A 693 -2.03 10.85 -34.82
C LYS A 693 -1.43 11.88 -33.88
N SER A 694 -1.76 11.81 -32.59
CA SER A 694 -1.33 12.78 -31.58
C SER A 694 -0.88 12.15 -30.28
N LEU A 695 -1.08 10.83 -30.09
CA LEU A 695 -0.67 10.16 -28.86
C LEU A 695 0.86 10.21 -28.74
N MET A 696 1.33 10.77 -27.62
CA MET A 696 2.74 10.97 -27.30
C MET A 696 3.19 10.12 -26.10
N TRP A 697 2.27 9.85 -25.17
CA TRP A 697 2.51 9.06 -23.96
C TRP A 697 1.37 8.06 -23.72
N LEU A 698 1.73 6.81 -23.48
CA LEU A 698 0.78 5.73 -23.18
C LEU A 698 1.29 4.89 -22.00
N ASN A 699 0.46 4.78 -20.97
CA ASN A 699 0.73 3.93 -19.82
C ASN A 699 -0.25 2.75 -19.75
N VAL A 700 0.28 1.53 -19.85
CA VAL A 700 -0.44 0.26 -19.67
C VAL A 700 0.17 -0.59 -18.54
N TYR A 701 0.93 0.02 -17.64
CA TYR A 701 1.61 -0.61 -16.51
C TYR A 701 0.71 -1.53 -15.68
N MET A 702 1.22 -2.64 -15.14
CA MET A 702 0.51 -3.55 -14.22
C MET A 702 -0.80 -4.10 -14.75
N ASN A 703 -0.80 -4.59 -15.99
CA ASN A 703 -1.88 -5.38 -16.56
C ASN A 703 -1.40 -6.84 -16.79
N ASP A 704 -2.11 -7.66 -17.54
CA ASP A 704 -1.72 -9.05 -17.82
C ASP A 704 -1.80 -9.31 -19.33
N ILE A 705 -1.24 -8.41 -20.14
CA ILE A 705 -1.34 -8.50 -21.60
C ILE A 705 -0.54 -9.68 -22.16
N GLY A 706 0.51 -10.13 -21.45
CA GLY A 706 1.36 -11.25 -21.84
C GLY A 706 2.05 -11.09 -23.20
N ASP A 707 2.69 -12.16 -23.66
CA ASP A 707 3.40 -12.19 -24.94
C ASP A 707 2.48 -11.92 -26.14
N GLN A 708 1.25 -12.45 -26.11
CA GLN A 708 0.26 -12.25 -27.17
C GLN A 708 -0.18 -10.79 -27.29
N GLY A 709 -0.38 -10.09 -26.16
CA GLY A 709 -0.70 -8.67 -26.18
C GLY A 709 0.50 -7.83 -26.63
N ALA A 710 1.71 -8.19 -26.19
CA ALA A 710 2.95 -7.54 -26.61
C ALA A 710 3.19 -7.67 -28.13
N GLU A 711 2.85 -8.81 -28.74
CA GLU A 711 2.87 -8.98 -30.19
C GLU A 711 2.00 -7.92 -30.90
N LYS A 712 0.73 -7.78 -30.48
CA LYS A 712 -0.20 -6.82 -31.11
C LYS A 712 0.21 -5.38 -30.90
N ILE A 713 0.70 -5.05 -29.70
CA ILE A 713 1.27 -3.72 -29.43
C ILE A 713 2.49 -3.50 -30.32
N GLY A 714 3.42 -4.46 -30.42
CA GLY A 714 4.60 -4.37 -31.27
C GLY A 714 4.25 -4.07 -32.74
N GLU A 715 3.26 -4.76 -33.31
CA GLU A 715 2.77 -4.46 -34.67
C GLU A 715 2.24 -3.02 -34.82
N ALA A 716 1.61 -2.48 -33.77
CA ALA A 716 1.14 -1.11 -33.76
C ALA A 716 2.28 -0.09 -33.63
N LEU A 717 3.29 -0.39 -32.82
CA LEU A 717 4.45 0.47 -32.60
C LEU A 717 5.26 0.67 -33.88
N LYS A 718 5.32 -0.31 -34.79
CA LYS A 718 5.94 -0.13 -36.11
C LYS A 718 5.32 1.00 -36.95
N ARG A 719 4.03 1.30 -36.72
CA ARG A 719 3.25 2.24 -37.54
C ARG A 719 3.12 3.62 -36.93
N THR A 720 3.13 3.71 -35.59
CA THR A 720 3.03 5.01 -34.92
C THR A 720 4.27 5.86 -35.20
N LYS A 721 4.06 7.17 -35.34
CA LYS A 721 5.13 8.15 -35.58
C LYS A 721 5.19 9.25 -34.52
N THR A 722 4.26 9.23 -33.56
CA THR A 722 4.09 10.28 -32.56
C THR A 722 4.33 9.80 -31.13
N LEU A 723 4.19 8.49 -30.89
CA LEU A 723 4.34 7.94 -29.55
C LEU A 723 5.84 7.97 -29.19
N SER A 724 6.16 8.74 -28.17
CA SER A 724 7.52 8.95 -27.67
C SER A 724 7.83 8.11 -26.43
N THR A 725 6.81 7.91 -25.58
CA THR A 725 6.94 7.18 -24.32
C THR A 725 5.86 6.12 -24.24
N ILE A 726 6.28 4.89 -23.94
CA ILE A 726 5.36 3.79 -23.64
C ILE A 726 5.81 3.06 -22.37
N ASP A 727 4.86 2.86 -21.46
CA ASP A 727 5.03 2.06 -20.24
C ASP A 727 4.29 0.73 -20.39
N LEU A 728 5.08 -0.33 -20.58
CA LEU A 728 4.67 -1.73 -20.68
C LEU A 728 5.05 -2.51 -19.42
N GLY A 729 5.40 -1.86 -18.31
CA GLY A 729 5.88 -2.56 -17.12
C GLY A 729 4.81 -3.43 -16.45
N GLY A 730 5.20 -4.49 -15.76
CA GLY A 730 4.29 -5.30 -14.94
C GLY A 730 3.21 -6.03 -15.73
N ASN A 731 3.49 -6.43 -16.97
CA ASN A 731 2.52 -6.94 -17.93
C ASN A 731 2.64 -8.45 -18.22
N ASN A 732 3.46 -9.14 -17.43
CA ASN A 732 3.77 -10.56 -17.60
C ASN A 732 4.32 -10.90 -19.00
N ILE A 733 5.08 -9.97 -19.59
CA ILE A 733 5.72 -10.16 -20.89
C ILE A 733 7.00 -10.99 -20.70
N GLY A 734 7.10 -12.10 -21.42
CA GLY A 734 8.25 -12.98 -21.44
C GLY A 734 9.21 -12.68 -22.61
N PRO A 735 10.18 -13.59 -22.86
CA PRO A 735 11.14 -13.44 -23.96
C PRO A 735 10.50 -13.34 -25.36
N ILE A 736 9.38 -14.04 -25.59
CA ILE A 736 8.70 -14.04 -26.89
C ILE A 736 8.07 -12.67 -27.17
N GLY A 737 7.30 -12.13 -26.23
CA GLY A 737 6.74 -10.78 -26.34
C GLY A 737 7.82 -9.72 -26.44
N THR A 738 8.91 -9.87 -25.68
CA THR A 738 10.09 -8.99 -25.78
C THR A 738 10.66 -8.98 -27.20
N SER A 739 10.69 -10.13 -27.89
CA SER A 739 11.16 -10.22 -29.27
C SER A 739 10.29 -9.43 -30.24
N HIS A 740 8.96 -9.44 -30.05
CA HIS A 740 8.05 -8.63 -30.85
C HIS A 740 8.23 -7.13 -30.63
N ILE A 741 8.42 -6.70 -29.38
CA ILE A 741 8.68 -5.31 -29.03
C ILE A 741 10.04 -4.84 -29.57
N ALA A 742 11.08 -5.65 -29.42
CA ALA A 742 12.41 -5.36 -29.97
C ALA A 742 12.34 -5.19 -31.50
N ASN A 743 11.67 -6.10 -32.20
CA ASN A 743 11.48 -6.00 -33.65
C ASN A 743 10.70 -4.73 -34.05
N ALA A 744 9.78 -4.26 -33.20
CA ALA A 744 9.08 -3.00 -33.45
C ALA A 744 9.99 -1.78 -33.28
N ILE A 745 10.84 -1.77 -32.26
CA ILE A 745 11.80 -0.68 -31.98
C ILE A 745 12.83 -0.55 -33.10
N LYS A 746 13.21 -1.65 -33.75
CA LYS A 746 14.12 -1.62 -34.90
C LYS A 746 13.62 -0.72 -36.04
N GLU A 747 12.30 -0.71 -36.26
CA GLU A 747 11.65 0.07 -37.33
C GLU A 747 11.10 1.42 -36.85
N ASN A 748 10.85 1.55 -35.54
CA ASN A 748 10.27 2.75 -34.96
C ASN A 748 11.35 3.80 -34.64
N VAL A 749 11.08 5.05 -35.04
CA VAL A 749 11.99 6.19 -34.82
C VAL A 749 11.45 7.22 -33.81
N SER A 750 10.21 7.06 -33.35
CA SER A 750 9.56 8.04 -32.48
C SER A 750 9.72 7.75 -30.99
N ILE A 751 9.81 6.47 -30.61
CA ILE A 751 9.89 6.05 -29.21
C ILE A 751 11.31 6.30 -28.70
N THR A 752 11.41 7.12 -27.65
CA THR A 752 12.66 7.42 -26.95
C THR A 752 12.65 6.89 -25.52
N THR A 753 11.49 6.65 -24.93
CA THR A 753 11.36 6.09 -23.57
C THR A 753 10.56 4.79 -23.60
N LEU A 754 11.20 3.71 -23.15
CA LEU A 754 10.59 2.40 -22.96
C LEU A 754 10.69 1.98 -21.49
N GLU A 755 9.54 1.94 -20.81
CA GLU A 755 9.43 1.33 -19.49
C GLU A 755 8.93 -0.11 -19.65
N PHE A 756 9.75 -1.06 -19.20
CA PHE A 756 9.53 -2.49 -19.37
C PHE A 756 9.73 -3.26 -18.06
N SER A 757 9.94 -2.54 -16.94
CA SER A 757 10.17 -3.13 -15.61
C SER A 757 9.08 -4.10 -15.18
N TYR A 758 9.37 -5.02 -14.26
CA TYR A 758 8.42 -6.01 -13.73
C TYR A 758 7.86 -6.99 -14.79
N ASN A 759 8.59 -7.24 -15.88
CA ASN A 759 8.27 -8.28 -16.85
C ASN A 759 9.30 -9.42 -16.78
N PRO A 760 8.89 -10.70 -16.71
CA PRO A 760 9.81 -11.83 -16.60
C PRO A 760 10.51 -12.16 -17.93
N ILE A 761 11.25 -11.21 -18.50
CA ILE A 761 11.90 -11.36 -19.81
C ILE A 761 13.11 -12.29 -19.74
N GLY A 762 13.72 -12.44 -18.57
CA GLY A 762 14.88 -13.31 -18.37
C GLY A 762 16.13 -12.87 -19.14
N PRO A 763 17.21 -13.68 -19.10
CA PRO A 763 18.41 -13.43 -19.88
C PRO A 763 18.16 -13.50 -21.40
N ASP A 764 17.23 -14.33 -21.86
CA ASP A 764 16.93 -14.49 -23.29
C ASP A 764 16.22 -13.25 -23.86
N GLY A 765 15.24 -12.69 -23.14
CA GLY A 765 14.60 -11.43 -23.54
C GLY A 765 15.58 -10.26 -23.47
N ALA A 766 16.44 -10.22 -22.45
CA ALA A 766 17.53 -9.25 -22.36
C ALA A 766 18.48 -9.31 -23.56
N LYS A 767 18.85 -10.52 -23.99
CA LYS A 767 19.68 -10.73 -25.18
C LYS A 767 19.02 -10.16 -26.43
N VAL A 768 17.76 -10.50 -26.70
CA VAL A 768 17.07 -10.02 -27.92
C VAL A 768 16.95 -8.49 -27.94
N LEU A 769 16.62 -7.90 -26.80
CA LEU A 769 16.48 -6.45 -26.68
C LEU A 769 17.84 -5.74 -26.84
N SER A 770 18.89 -6.25 -26.18
CA SER A 770 20.24 -5.70 -26.28
C SER A 770 20.86 -5.86 -27.68
N ASP A 771 20.71 -7.02 -28.33
CA ASP A 771 21.16 -7.25 -29.71
C ASP A 771 20.50 -6.26 -30.70
N THR A 772 19.24 -5.92 -30.45
CA THR A 772 18.52 -4.92 -31.26
C THR A 772 19.01 -3.52 -30.97
N LEU A 773 19.06 -3.13 -29.69
CA LEU A 773 19.44 -1.78 -29.27
C LEU A 773 20.92 -1.47 -29.51
N LYS A 774 21.76 -2.49 -29.71
CA LYS A 774 23.18 -2.31 -30.06
C LYS A 774 23.37 -1.43 -31.29
N PHE A 775 22.49 -1.55 -32.29
CA PHE A 775 22.61 -0.85 -33.58
C PHE A 775 21.32 -0.17 -34.07
N HIS A 776 20.22 -0.32 -33.36
CA HIS A 776 18.91 0.15 -33.81
C HIS A 776 18.12 0.81 -32.68
N GLY A 777 17.08 1.55 -33.08
CA GLY A 777 16.18 2.26 -32.18
C GLY A 777 16.72 3.61 -31.72
N ASN A 778 15.81 4.44 -31.23
CA ASN A 778 16.09 5.76 -30.69
C ASN A 778 15.85 5.83 -29.18
N ILE A 779 15.98 4.70 -28.49
CA ILE A 779 15.72 4.60 -27.05
C ILE A 779 16.81 5.35 -26.28
N GLU A 780 16.42 6.45 -25.64
CA GLU A 780 17.24 7.25 -24.74
C GLU A 780 17.09 6.76 -23.29
N THR A 781 15.85 6.44 -22.89
CA THR A 781 15.54 5.95 -21.55
C THR A 781 14.99 4.53 -21.62
N LEU A 782 15.74 3.57 -21.07
CA LEU A 782 15.35 2.17 -20.98
C LEU A 782 15.25 1.74 -19.52
N LYS A 783 14.06 1.32 -19.10
CA LYS A 783 13.82 0.84 -17.74
C LYS A 783 13.42 -0.62 -17.73
N LEU A 784 14.22 -1.41 -17.01
CA LEU A 784 14.20 -2.87 -17.00
C LEU A 784 14.35 -3.41 -15.57
N GLY A 785 13.85 -2.69 -14.57
CA GLY A 785 13.91 -3.12 -13.18
C GLY A 785 13.05 -4.38 -12.94
N TRP A 786 13.46 -5.29 -12.06
CA TRP A 786 12.68 -6.49 -11.72
C TRP A 786 12.32 -7.40 -12.91
N CYS A 787 13.25 -7.56 -13.86
CA CYS A 787 13.02 -8.29 -15.11
C CYS A 787 13.62 -9.71 -15.17
N GLN A 788 14.19 -10.18 -14.06
CA GLN A 788 14.85 -11.50 -13.94
C GLN A 788 16.02 -11.69 -14.94
N ILE A 789 16.70 -10.60 -15.29
CA ILE A 789 17.75 -10.57 -16.32
C ILE A 789 18.97 -11.44 -15.94
N GLY A 790 19.37 -11.40 -14.67
CA GLY A 790 20.53 -12.14 -14.16
C GLY A 790 21.86 -11.72 -14.77
N VAL A 791 22.93 -12.43 -14.39
CA VAL A 791 24.31 -12.14 -14.84
C VAL A 791 24.44 -12.15 -16.37
N LYS A 792 23.93 -13.19 -17.04
CA LYS A 792 24.02 -13.32 -18.51
C LYS A 792 23.34 -12.17 -19.24
N GLY A 793 22.16 -11.77 -18.78
CA GLY A 793 21.47 -10.64 -19.39
C GLY A 793 22.20 -9.31 -19.16
N ALA A 794 22.86 -9.13 -18.00
CA ALA A 794 23.75 -7.99 -17.77
C ALA A 794 24.98 -8.02 -18.69
N GLU A 795 25.57 -9.17 -18.98
CA GLU A 795 26.66 -9.29 -19.95
C GLU A 795 26.22 -8.81 -21.34
N HIS A 796 25.01 -9.16 -21.77
CA HIS A 796 24.45 -8.70 -23.05
C HIS A 796 24.23 -7.19 -23.09
N PHE A 797 23.67 -6.59 -22.02
CA PHE A 797 23.51 -5.13 -21.97
C PHE A 797 24.84 -4.40 -21.84
N ALA A 798 25.79 -4.93 -21.08
CA ALA A 798 27.13 -4.38 -21.01
C ALA A 798 27.77 -4.37 -22.42
N ASP A 799 27.71 -5.48 -23.15
CA ASP A 799 28.20 -5.56 -24.54
C ASP A 799 27.45 -4.60 -25.49
N CYS A 800 26.13 -4.45 -25.34
CA CYS A 800 25.34 -3.46 -26.09
C CYS A 800 25.83 -2.03 -25.88
N LEU A 801 26.10 -1.63 -24.64
CA LEU A 801 26.57 -0.27 -24.31
C LEU A 801 27.94 0.08 -24.89
N GLN A 802 28.74 -0.88 -25.36
CA GLN A 802 30.01 -0.55 -26.04
C GLN A 802 29.79 0.07 -27.42
N TYR A 803 28.62 -0.14 -28.02
CA TYR A 803 28.30 0.30 -29.39
C TYR A 803 27.08 1.21 -29.45
N ASN A 804 26.13 1.04 -28.52
CA ASN A 804 24.94 1.87 -28.49
C ASN A 804 25.32 3.33 -28.17
N SER A 805 24.76 4.24 -28.97
CA SER A 805 25.00 5.68 -28.90
C SER A 805 23.72 6.48 -28.66
N THR A 806 22.70 5.86 -28.07
CA THR A 806 21.38 6.49 -27.87
C THR A 806 20.94 6.45 -26.41
N ILE A 807 21.18 5.34 -25.72
CA ILE A 807 20.76 5.14 -24.33
C ILE A 807 21.57 6.08 -23.44
N SER A 808 20.85 7.01 -22.81
CA SER A 808 21.37 7.95 -21.82
C SER A 808 21.01 7.56 -20.40
N THR A 809 19.90 6.83 -20.22
CA THR A 809 19.41 6.32 -18.93
C THR A 809 19.07 4.85 -19.03
N LEU A 810 19.74 4.03 -18.22
CA LEU A 810 19.50 2.59 -18.11
C LEU A 810 19.18 2.20 -16.67
N ASP A 811 17.96 1.72 -16.41
CA ASP A 811 17.56 1.16 -15.12
C ASP A 811 17.54 -0.38 -15.19
N LEU A 812 18.41 -1.03 -14.42
CA LEU A 812 18.52 -2.47 -14.28
C LEU A 812 18.39 -2.92 -12.82
N ARG A 813 17.70 -2.15 -11.98
CA ARG A 813 17.55 -2.49 -10.55
C ARG A 813 16.87 -3.85 -10.34
N ALA A 814 17.21 -4.53 -9.25
CA ALA A 814 16.54 -5.77 -8.84
C ALA A 814 16.50 -6.88 -9.92
N ASN A 815 17.62 -7.13 -10.58
CA ASN A 815 17.79 -8.17 -11.59
C ASN A 815 18.74 -9.30 -11.21
N GLY A 816 19.28 -9.29 -9.99
CA GLY A 816 20.16 -10.35 -9.48
C GLY A 816 21.50 -10.41 -10.24
N LEU A 817 22.11 -9.25 -10.48
CA LEU A 817 23.33 -9.14 -11.27
C LEU A 817 24.59 -9.58 -10.51
N GLY A 818 24.65 -9.35 -9.20
CA GLY A 818 25.81 -9.63 -8.35
C GLY A 818 27.11 -8.95 -8.82
N ASP A 819 28.23 -9.40 -8.26
CA ASP A 819 29.56 -8.88 -8.60
C ASP A 819 29.95 -9.11 -10.06
N ASP A 820 29.53 -10.24 -10.64
CA ASP A 820 29.90 -10.60 -12.02
C ASP A 820 29.18 -9.70 -13.03
N GLY A 821 27.89 -9.40 -12.82
CA GLY A 821 27.17 -8.43 -13.64
C GLY A 821 27.71 -7.02 -13.48
N ALA A 822 28.03 -6.58 -12.26
CA ALA A 822 28.72 -5.30 -12.02
C ALA A 822 30.08 -5.24 -12.72
N THR A 823 30.84 -6.35 -12.72
CA THR A 823 32.11 -6.46 -13.42
C THR A 823 31.93 -6.38 -14.95
N ALA A 824 30.84 -6.94 -15.49
CA ALA A 824 30.52 -6.82 -16.90
C ALA A 824 30.29 -5.35 -17.29
N PHE A 825 29.45 -4.61 -16.54
CA PHE A 825 29.27 -3.17 -16.76
C PHE A 825 30.57 -2.38 -16.59
N ALA A 826 31.39 -2.71 -15.58
CA ALA A 826 32.69 -2.08 -15.40
C ALA A 826 33.62 -2.26 -16.62
N ARG A 827 33.51 -3.36 -17.38
CA ARG A 827 34.26 -3.51 -18.64
C ARG A 827 33.76 -2.53 -19.71
N SER A 828 32.46 -2.36 -19.83
CA SER A 828 31.88 -1.45 -20.81
C SER A 828 32.08 0.02 -20.46
N LEU A 829 32.02 0.38 -19.17
CA LEU A 829 32.29 1.75 -18.71
C LEU A 829 33.75 2.19 -18.88
N ARG A 830 34.69 1.24 -19.05
CA ARG A 830 36.07 1.56 -19.42
C ARG A 830 36.21 2.01 -20.87
N VAL A 831 35.27 1.62 -21.73
CA VAL A 831 35.19 2.11 -23.10
C VAL A 831 34.47 3.46 -23.07
N VAL A 832 34.91 4.40 -23.89
CA VAL A 832 34.28 5.72 -24.02
C VAL A 832 32.88 5.55 -24.61
N ASN A 833 31.86 5.51 -23.75
CA ASN A 833 30.46 5.71 -24.11
C ASN A 833 30.07 7.12 -23.67
N GLU A 834 29.86 8.02 -24.63
CA GLU A 834 29.56 9.43 -24.36
C GLU A 834 28.09 9.70 -24.06
N THR A 835 27.20 8.72 -24.30
CA THR A 835 25.76 8.93 -24.20
C THR A 835 25.18 8.52 -22.86
N LEU A 836 25.71 7.46 -22.23
CA LEU A 836 25.20 6.94 -20.96
C LEU A 836 25.53 7.89 -19.80
N THR A 837 24.51 8.58 -19.31
CA THR A 837 24.63 9.52 -18.18
C THR A 837 24.15 8.91 -16.87
N THR A 838 23.15 8.03 -16.92
CA THR A 838 22.51 7.44 -15.73
C THR A 838 22.46 5.93 -15.83
N LEU A 839 23.02 5.25 -14.83
CA LEU A 839 22.96 3.80 -14.68
C LEU A 839 22.44 3.42 -13.29
N ASP A 840 21.29 2.74 -13.23
CA ASP A 840 20.72 2.23 -11.99
C ASP A 840 20.95 0.72 -11.86
N LEU A 841 21.78 0.36 -10.88
CA LEU A 841 22.10 -1.01 -10.50
C LEU A 841 21.65 -1.31 -9.05
N GLY A 842 20.68 -0.58 -8.51
CA GLY A 842 20.15 -0.82 -7.16
C GLY A 842 19.57 -2.23 -6.97
N PHE A 843 19.51 -2.72 -5.73
CA PHE A 843 18.90 -4.02 -5.40
C PHE A 843 19.46 -5.24 -6.17
N ASN A 844 20.75 -5.24 -6.53
CA ASN A 844 21.35 -6.28 -7.38
C ASN A 844 22.31 -7.23 -6.66
N GLU A 845 22.34 -7.19 -5.33
CA GLU A 845 23.20 -8.04 -4.50
C GLU A 845 24.71 -7.86 -4.79
N ILE A 846 25.10 -6.68 -5.28
CA ILE A 846 26.50 -6.32 -5.55
C ILE A 846 27.26 -6.21 -4.24
N ARG A 847 28.46 -6.79 -4.15
CA ARG A 847 29.35 -6.76 -2.99
C ARG A 847 30.61 -5.97 -3.32
N ASP A 848 31.58 -5.98 -2.39
CA ASP A 848 32.79 -5.17 -2.49
C ASP A 848 33.54 -5.41 -3.81
N LYS A 849 33.62 -6.66 -4.30
CA LYS A 849 34.29 -6.99 -5.58
C LYS A 849 33.66 -6.25 -6.76
N GLY A 850 32.34 -6.24 -6.88
CA GLY A 850 31.65 -5.50 -7.93
C GLY A 850 31.79 -3.99 -7.78
N ALA A 851 31.72 -3.48 -6.54
CA ALA A 851 31.94 -2.07 -6.25
C ALA A 851 33.36 -1.62 -6.64
N PHE A 852 34.40 -2.40 -6.32
CA PHE A 852 35.78 -2.13 -6.73
C PHE A 852 35.93 -2.13 -8.26
N ALA A 853 35.29 -3.05 -8.97
CA ALA A 853 35.34 -3.10 -10.43
C ALA A 853 34.74 -1.83 -11.04
N LEU A 854 33.59 -1.38 -10.56
CA LEU A 854 32.93 -0.14 -10.99
C LEU A 854 33.78 1.09 -10.66
N ALA A 855 34.36 1.16 -9.45
CA ALA A 855 35.24 2.24 -9.04
C ALA A 855 36.48 2.36 -9.95
N GLN A 856 37.11 1.23 -10.29
CA GLN A 856 38.23 1.22 -11.24
C GLN A 856 37.83 1.67 -12.64
N ALA A 857 36.63 1.29 -13.10
CA ALA A 857 36.12 1.71 -14.40
C ALA A 857 35.89 3.23 -14.45
N LEU A 858 35.31 3.81 -13.39
CA LEU A 858 35.12 5.26 -13.28
C LEU A 858 36.45 6.01 -13.28
N LYS A 859 37.46 5.53 -12.55
CA LYS A 859 38.81 6.13 -12.54
C LYS A 859 39.49 6.07 -13.92
N ALA A 860 39.30 4.96 -14.64
CA ALA A 860 39.91 4.75 -15.96
C ALA A 860 39.29 5.60 -17.08
N ASN A 861 38.05 6.07 -16.90
CA ASN A 861 37.31 6.83 -17.91
C ASN A 861 36.65 8.08 -17.29
N GLY A 862 37.48 8.98 -16.75
CA GLY A 862 36.99 10.19 -16.07
C GLY A 862 36.19 11.14 -16.97
N GLU A 863 36.65 11.34 -18.22
CA GLU A 863 36.03 12.25 -19.19
C GLU A 863 34.63 11.79 -19.63
N ALA A 864 34.40 10.48 -19.82
CA ALA A 864 33.10 9.90 -20.16
C ALA A 864 32.43 9.14 -19.01
N ALA A 865 32.81 9.42 -17.76
CA ALA A 865 32.17 8.84 -16.57
C ALA A 865 30.66 9.18 -16.52
N VAL A 866 29.87 8.15 -16.22
CA VAL A 866 28.43 8.22 -15.91
C VAL A 866 28.21 9.27 -14.81
N SER A 867 27.33 10.24 -15.04
CA SER A 867 27.05 11.32 -14.08
C SER A 867 26.23 10.84 -12.89
N THR A 868 25.40 9.80 -13.06
CA THR A 868 24.61 9.21 -11.98
C THR A 868 24.73 7.69 -11.97
N LEU A 869 25.30 7.15 -10.90
CA LEU A 869 25.37 5.72 -10.63
C LEU A 869 24.56 5.39 -9.38
N ASN A 870 23.41 4.74 -9.55
CA ASN A 870 22.59 4.31 -8.42
C ASN A 870 22.94 2.87 -8.03
N LEU A 871 23.44 2.70 -6.80
CA LEU A 871 23.81 1.43 -6.19
C LEU A 871 23.02 1.16 -4.89
N THR A 872 21.92 1.88 -4.68
CA THR A 872 21.09 1.79 -3.48
C THR A 872 20.66 0.36 -3.19
N SER A 873 20.72 -0.06 -1.92
CA SER A 873 20.25 -1.37 -1.46
C SER A 873 20.99 -2.56 -2.08
N ASN A 874 22.33 -2.47 -2.16
CA ASN A 874 23.23 -3.58 -2.46
C ASN A 874 23.94 -4.09 -1.16
N PHE A 875 24.90 -5.00 -1.27
CA PHE A 875 25.52 -5.71 -0.14
C PHE A 875 27.03 -5.43 0.02
N PHE A 876 27.57 -4.40 -0.63
CA PHE A 876 28.95 -3.98 -0.39
C PHE A 876 29.07 -3.28 0.97
N THR A 877 30.23 -3.42 1.59
CA THR A 877 30.54 -2.86 2.90
C THR A 877 31.06 -1.42 2.75
N LYS A 878 31.53 -0.84 3.86
CA LYS A 878 32.24 0.44 3.84
C LYS A 878 33.46 0.42 2.91
N TYR A 879 34.09 -0.74 2.67
CA TYR A 879 35.24 -0.83 1.77
C TYR A 879 34.86 -0.53 0.32
N GLY A 880 33.77 -1.15 -0.19
CA GLY A 880 33.25 -0.83 -1.52
C GLY A 880 32.77 0.61 -1.64
N GLN A 881 32.12 1.14 -0.60
CA GLN A 881 31.68 2.54 -0.56
C GLN A 881 32.85 3.52 -0.66
N VAL A 882 33.90 3.32 0.14
CA VAL A 882 35.11 4.17 0.12
C VAL A 882 35.76 4.14 -1.26
N ALA A 883 35.91 2.97 -1.89
CA ALA A 883 36.50 2.87 -3.22
C ALA A 883 35.72 3.65 -4.29
N LEU A 884 34.39 3.62 -4.22
CA LEU A 884 33.51 4.39 -5.12
C LEU A 884 33.56 5.89 -4.83
N THR A 885 33.62 6.30 -3.57
CA THR A 885 33.81 7.71 -3.19
C THR A 885 35.15 8.24 -3.67
N GLU A 886 36.25 7.50 -3.47
CA GLU A 886 37.56 7.87 -4.00
C GLU A 886 37.57 7.94 -5.54
N ALA A 887 36.81 7.06 -6.21
CA ALA A 887 36.66 7.12 -7.67
C ALA A 887 35.92 8.39 -8.10
N LYS A 888 34.83 8.75 -7.42
CA LYS A 888 34.12 10.01 -7.63
C LYS A 888 35.05 11.22 -7.48
N ASP A 889 35.80 11.27 -6.37
CA ASP A 889 36.67 12.42 -6.08
C ASP A 889 37.79 12.53 -7.12
N HIS A 890 38.39 11.39 -7.51
CA HIS A 890 39.40 11.35 -8.58
C HIS A 890 38.87 11.87 -9.93
N VAL A 891 37.63 11.50 -10.31
CA VAL A 891 37.02 12.02 -11.54
C VAL A 891 36.81 13.53 -11.45
N SER A 892 36.41 14.06 -10.29
CA SER A 892 36.21 15.50 -10.08
C SER A 892 37.53 16.28 -10.17
N GLU A 893 38.60 15.76 -9.55
CA GLU A 893 39.94 16.37 -9.58
C GLU A 893 40.55 16.38 -10.98
N MET A 894 40.36 15.31 -11.76
CA MET A 894 40.96 15.17 -13.09
C MET A 894 40.20 15.90 -14.21
N ASN A 895 38.93 16.27 -13.99
CA ASN A 895 38.05 16.80 -15.06
C ASN A 895 37.35 18.11 -14.65
N ASP A 896 38.12 19.11 -14.20
CA ASP A 896 37.65 20.47 -13.89
C ASP A 896 36.36 20.54 -13.05
N GLY A 897 36.23 19.66 -12.04
CA GLY A 897 35.08 19.66 -11.14
C GLY A 897 33.85 18.91 -11.66
N LYS A 898 33.99 18.04 -12.67
CA LYS A 898 32.91 17.14 -13.13
C LYS A 898 32.29 16.37 -11.95
N GLU A 899 30.98 16.48 -11.78
CA GLU A 899 30.25 15.86 -10.68
C GLU A 899 29.71 14.48 -11.07
N VAL A 900 30.10 13.45 -10.30
CA VAL A 900 29.52 12.09 -10.36
C VAL A 900 28.71 11.84 -9.09
N ASN A 901 27.42 11.59 -9.25
CA ASN A 901 26.50 11.28 -8.17
C ASN A 901 26.38 9.77 -7.99
N ILE A 902 26.91 9.26 -6.87
CA ILE A 902 26.80 7.85 -6.50
C ILE A 902 25.82 7.74 -5.33
N TYR A 903 24.75 6.98 -5.52
CA TYR A 903 23.76 6.69 -4.49
C TYR A 903 24.04 5.30 -3.90
N PHE A 904 24.20 5.21 -2.59
CA PHE A 904 24.59 3.98 -1.87
C PHE A 904 23.40 3.30 -1.17
#